data_AF-A0A7Y6C4V8-F1
#
_entry.id   AF-A0A7Y6C4V8-F1
#
_cell.length_a   1.000
_cell.length_b   1.000
_cell.length_c   1.000
_cell.angle_alpha   90.00
_cell.angle_beta   90.00
_cell.angle_gamma   90.00
#
_symmetry.space_group_name_H-M   'P 1'
#
loop_
_entity.id
_entity.type
_entity.pdbx_description
1 polymer ?
#
loop_
_entity_poly.entity_id
_entity_poly.type
_entity_poly.pdbx_seq_one_letter_code
_entity_poly.pdbx_strand_id
1 'polypeptide(L)'
;MVRLLGWIGCDSPAELVTAWAHGRGAGWVWRVLDAESEPGQVLAAWKDVLRSDDQAISVLESLVFETNMGRFAARASTRMPGGMRYAKTLHVVRQRVALSLWEHALSVNWRRPVVFCRSLRLARTYLTAVVANHELTDEKSRFQFSGRLGQAAVLLARFEPVGTADLEASAEQFRMSVAEGNTAADAVPYLLECYLRLHDNSGDREYLGRAALTDREFADASRGPTWHLMMAEVWLRLADGSPRNSRFAFYLRNAEVSLVRAGEPGGGEAVQHALLLSVAAAARRAPALLPSVRLGLRRLNNPFGLGDHLRRFAEAGHPAVELPGVLVHDLRTRFLESGEPLHRRLLADCFRAYVQLGYLDGELENARLLHDALALQEGTLAKTTALTDELSRMRHADDLLALAELRDNAKRRLDGIALLIREAGTNTTSCVPLVRLGRTLEHGGRPLDEVARGQLRVRLGDVPGADRWIQAVVEGDPDFFYEQAAGRALSSPDLMRRNLGGRSNVVTIDDYLGFTDSTLVFKPTTRLCFDRDAERSAAVRETVRRMGAEEQFGVIDLITTISAADVAHSQEQFPSGTELISVRRFAGGTELAKQVSPTLPEQSCALLERTARFLAYMHGSDGASAGKQVHGVRKNVRKEARMWLRSVLPDEPTAAPGCDEVFDAWWALLAGTGLPPQPRRDAHAFNWLVTDTGQIVAVDLEASHHRPMGYELAQLTDDVPALPVDRWDLRRQVVTAYTEALAHCQGAPPVDGDKLWLAYRASLLIRAVRALSDRTGEPGIREHGEALLDELCSPHRDPGQPGGPEEESLSGLAVLLRNAWAERRGTPGGAPLRELKDGRRRRISKALAYHLRHSPHITRDASGWVEVGTLAHVLSPGIKVTAEEIVSVARALTETRFEVRGDCVRARYGHSRPAIVEYQERLPDSPLYHCTSSSALREIFERGEGLRPMSRQWVHLTTDRAAALATGRRHGPSVLLRVTDPAGLAWRHAGGNTWLAGHVPPEALSVVPLHQLFATHG
;
A
#
# COMPACT_ATOMS: atom_id res chain seq x y z
N MET A 1 -6.81 19.92 -8.40
CA MET A 1 -6.95 19.64 -9.84
C MET A 1 -5.60 19.49 -10.52
N VAL A 2 -4.72 20.51 -10.50
CA VAL A 2 -3.33 20.43 -11.01
C VAL A 2 -2.62 19.12 -10.62
N ARG A 3 -2.63 18.78 -9.33
CA ARG A 3 -2.04 17.52 -8.83
C ARG A 3 -2.64 16.26 -9.44
N LEU A 4 -3.96 16.25 -9.59
CA LEU A 4 -4.67 15.12 -10.16
C LEU A 4 -4.27 14.92 -11.62
N LEU A 5 -4.10 16.01 -12.36
CA LEU A 5 -3.66 16.01 -13.77
C LEU A 5 -2.22 15.52 -13.89
N GLY A 6 -1.29 16.01 -13.06
CA GLY A 6 0.07 15.47 -13.02
C GLY A 6 0.12 14.00 -12.61
N TRP A 7 -0.76 13.56 -11.70
CA TRP A 7 -0.85 12.17 -11.25
C TRP A 7 -1.34 11.21 -12.34
N ILE A 8 -2.23 11.67 -13.24
CA ILE A 8 -2.61 10.95 -14.47
C ILE A 8 -1.72 11.31 -15.67
N GLY A 9 -0.54 11.88 -15.42
CA GLY A 9 0.50 12.10 -16.42
C GLY A 9 0.14 13.11 -17.52
N CYS A 10 -0.79 14.03 -17.26
CA CYS A 10 -0.97 15.20 -18.10
C CYS A 10 0.19 16.19 -17.86
N ASP A 11 0.75 16.72 -18.94
CA ASP A 11 1.83 17.70 -18.89
C ASP A 11 1.35 19.04 -18.29
N SER A 12 2.31 19.96 -18.10
CA SER A 12 2.19 21.26 -17.44
C SER A 12 0.76 21.84 -17.42
N PRO A 13 0.19 22.15 -16.23
CA PRO A 13 -1.14 22.75 -16.14
C PRO A 13 -1.29 24.05 -16.94
N ALA A 14 -0.20 24.81 -17.09
CA ALA A 14 -0.18 26.01 -17.90
C ALA A 14 -0.41 25.69 -19.38
N GLU A 15 0.20 24.61 -19.89
CA GLU A 15 0.00 24.15 -21.27
C GLU A 15 -1.42 23.63 -21.47
N LEU A 16 -1.97 22.88 -20.51
CA LEU A 16 -3.35 22.41 -20.59
C LEU A 16 -4.35 23.56 -20.61
N VAL A 17 -4.15 24.58 -19.76
CA VAL A 17 -5.01 25.77 -19.74
C VAL A 17 -4.85 26.57 -21.03
N THR A 18 -3.62 26.68 -21.56
CA THR A 18 -3.35 27.37 -22.83
C THR A 18 -4.02 26.65 -24.00
N ALA A 19 -3.90 25.32 -24.07
CA ALA A 19 -4.57 24.50 -25.07
C ALA A 19 -6.10 24.61 -24.95
N TRP A 20 -6.63 24.63 -23.72
CA TRP A 20 -8.06 24.82 -23.49
C TRP A 20 -8.55 26.20 -23.94
N ALA A 21 -7.80 27.26 -23.62
CA ALA A 21 -8.08 28.62 -24.05
C ALA A 21 -7.98 28.79 -25.57
N HIS A 22 -7.09 28.05 -26.23
CA HIS A 22 -7.00 28.02 -27.69
C HIS A 22 -8.21 27.32 -28.32
N GLY A 23 -8.65 26.18 -27.77
CA GLY A 23 -9.76 25.39 -28.30
C GLY A 23 -11.15 25.99 -28.06
N ARG A 24 -11.41 26.54 -26.86
CA ARG A 24 -12.73 27.11 -26.48
C ARG A 24 -12.77 28.64 -26.51
N GLY A 25 -11.62 29.31 -26.60
CA GLY A 25 -11.47 30.76 -26.45
C GLY A 25 -11.22 31.18 -25.00
N ALA A 26 -10.25 32.09 -24.78
CA ALA A 26 -9.85 32.54 -23.44
C ALA A 26 -11.00 33.15 -22.63
N GLY A 27 -11.87 33.94 -23.27
CA GLY A 27 -13.06 34.51 -22.61
C GLY A 27 -14.07 33.45 -22.19
N TRP A 28 -14.22 32.36 -22.96
CA TRP A 28 -15.07 31.24 -22.56
C TRP A 28 -14.48 30.49 -21.36
N VAL A 29 -13.18 30.19 -21.39
CA VAL A 29 -12.49 29.51 -20.29
C VAL A 29 -12.54 30.33 -19.01
N TRP A 30 -12.32 31.64 -19.10
CA TRP A 30 -12.42 32.54 -17.95
C TRP A 30 -13.81 32.48 -17.30
N ARG A 31 -14.90 32.49 -18.08
CA ARG A 31 -16.28 32.33 -17.58
C ARG A 31 -16.52 31.02 -16.83
N VAL A 32 -15.81 29.94 -17.21
CA VAL A 32 -15.90 28.66 -16.51
C VAL A 32 -15.07 28.68 -15.22
N LEU A 33 -13.91 29.31 -15.23
CA LEU A 33 -13.01 29.39 -14.07
C LEU A 33 -13.49 30.38 -12.99
N ASP A 34 -14.08 31.52 -13.37
CA ASP A 34 -14.60 32.55 -12.44
C ASP A 34 -16.00 32.23 -11.90
N ALA A 35 -16.20 30.98 -11.49
CA ALA A 35 -17.49 30.48 -11.02
C ALA A 35 -17.94 31.11 -9.68
N GLU A 36 -17.03 31.70 -8.91
CA GLU A 36 -17.35 32.38 -7.65
C GLU A 36 -18.18 33.65 -7.88
N SER A 37 -17.79 34.44 -8.88
CA SER A 37 -18.39 35.72 -9.21
C SER A 37 -19.76 35.56 -9.87
N GLU A 38 -19.91 34.59 -10.79
CA GLU A 38 -21.17 34.38 -11.52
C GLU A 38 -21.48 32.91 -11.89
N PRO A 39 -22.03 32.09 -10.98
CA PRO A 39 -22.30 30.66 -11.21
C PRO A 39 -23.21 30.34 -12.41
N GLY A 40 -24.02 31.30 -12.85
CA GLY A 40 -24.90 31.14 -14.02
C GLY A 40 -24.12 30.98 -15.33
N GLN A 41 -22.91 31.53 -15.40
CA GLN A 41 -22.04 31.42 -16.57
C GLN A 41 -21.54 29.98 -16.77
N VAL A 42 -21.28 29.24 -15.68
CA VAL A 42 -20.90 27.82 -15.74
C VAL A 42 -22.03 26.98 -16.36
N LEU A 43 -23.29 27.27 -16.01
CA LEU A 43 -24.45 26.59 -16.58
C LEU A 43 -24.65 26.93 -18.06
N ALA A 44 -24.40 28.20 -18.45
CA ALA A 44 -24.43 28.60 -19.85
C ALA A 44 -23.33 27.89 -20.66
N ALA A 45 -22.09 27.89 -20.15
CA ALA A 45 -20.97 27.18 -20.76
C ALA A 45 -21.25 25.67 -20.88
N TRP A 46 -21.87 25.05 -19.86
CA TRP A 46 -22.26 23.65 -19.93
C TRP A 46 -23.29 23.37 -21.04
N LYS A 47 -24.23 24.28 -21.29
CA LYS A 47 -25.15 24.15 -22.44
C LYS A 47 -24.42 24.20 -23.77
N ASP A 48 -23.40 25.05 -23.89
CA ASP A 48 -22.59 25.14 -25.10
C ASP A 48 -21.90 23.79 -25.36
N VAL A 49 -21.37 23.15 -24.32
CA VAL A 49 -20.79 21.79 -24.40
C VAL A 49 -21.84 20.75 -24.84
N LEU A 50 -23.06 20.81 -24.29
CA LEU A 50 -24.13 19.86 -24.67
C LEU A 50 -24.63 20.04 -26.11
N ARG A 51 -24.49 21.24 -26.69
CA ARG A 51 -24.90 21.55 -28.06
C ARG A 51 -23.81 21.29 -29.10
N SER A 52 -22.55 21.23 -28.69
CA SER A 52 -21.47 20.86 -29.59
C SER A 52 -21.49 19.35 -29.78
N ASP A 53 -22.21 18.87 -30.80
CA ASP A 53 -22.24 17.46 -31.15
C ASP A 53 -20.86 16.90 -31.55
N ASP A 54 -19.87 17.78 -31.78
CA ASP A 54 -18.57 17.47 -32.41
C ASP A 54 -17.32 17.83 -31.58
N GLN A 55 -17.44 18.40 -30.35
CA GLN A 55 -16.27 18.78 -29.54
C GLN A 55 -16.07 17.86 -28.33
N ALA A 56 -15.03 17.03 -28.39
CA ALA A 56 -14.58 16.21 -27.27
C ALA A 56 -14.23 17.09 -26.06
N ILE A 57 -14.74 16.70 -24.88
CA ILE A 57 -14.44 17.38 -23.62
C ILE A 57 -13.15 16.83 -23.02
N SER A 58 -12.18 17.71 -22.74
CA SER A 58 -10.92 17.30 -22.12
C SER A 58 -11.11 16.84 -20.66
N VAL A 59 -10.15 16.08 -20.14
CA VAL A 59 -10.15 15.68 -18.72
C VAL A 59 -10.18 16.90 -17.80
N LEU A 60 -9.33 17.90 -18.07
CA LEU A 60 -9.30 19.16 -17.31
C LEU A 60 -10.68 19.85 -17.34
N GLU A 61 -11.24 20.07 -18.54
CA GLU A 61 -12.54 20.73 -18.70
C GLU A 61 -13.65 20.02 -17.91
N SER A 62 -13.74 18.69 -18.04
CA SER A 62 -14.77 17.89 -17.37
C SER A 62 -14.64 17.94 -15.83
N LEU A 63 -13.40 17.90 -15.29
CA LEU A 63 -13.14 18.00 -13.86
C LEU A 63 -13.45 19.40 -13.30
N VAL A 64 -13.19 20.46 -14.07
CA VAL A 64 -13.54 21.84 -13.69
C VAL A 64 -15.07 21.95 -13.55
N PHE A 65 -15.83 21.44 -14.53
CA PHE A 65 -17.29 21.46 -14.47
C PHE A 65 -17.84 20.73 -13.23
N GLU A 66 -17.36 19.52 -12.93
CA GLU A 66 -17.82 18.81 -11.73
C GLU A 66 -17.47 19.58 -10.45
N THR A 67 -16.24 20.12 -10.38
CA THR A 67 -15.77 20.89 -9.22
C THR A 67 -16.64 22.10 -8.97
N ASN A 68 -16.96 22.87 -10.02
CA ASN A 68 -17.80 24.06 -9.91
C ASN A 68 -19.25 23.72 -9.58
N MET A 69 -19.82 22.69 -10.21
CA MET A 69 -21.18 22.22 -9.91
C MET A 69 -21.31 21.69 -8.47
N GLY A 70 -20.24 21.10 -7.93
CA GLY A 70 -20.22 20.62 -6.55
C GLY A 70 -20.02 21.74 -5.52
N ARG A 71 -19.08 22.65 -5.79
CA ARG A 71 -18.75 23.78 -4.92
C ARG A 71 -19.92 24.76 -4.78
N PHE A 72 -20.65 25.03 -5.86
CA PHE A 72 -21.77 25.97 -5.87
C PHE A 72 -23.13 25.28 -6.00
N ALA A 73 -23.31 24.11 -5.38
CA ALA A 73 -24.49 23.26 -5.53
C ALA A 73 -25.83 24.02 -5.34
N ALA A 74 -25.99 24.78 -4.26
CA ALA A 74 -27.21 25.55 -3.96
C ALA A 74 -27.49 26.66 -4.99
N ARG A 75 -26.45 27.35 -5.48
CA ARG A 75 -26.61 28.39 -6.52
C ARG A 75 -26.85 27.77 -7.90
N ALA A 76 -26.20 26.64 -8.18
CA ALA A 76 -26.38 25.91 -9.42
C ALA A 76 -27.80 25.33 -9.52
N SER A 77 -28.35 24.79 -8.43
CA SER A 77 -29.71 24.23 -8.41
C SER A 77 -30.79 25.28 -8.65
N THR A 78 -30.67 26.45 -8.02
CA THR A 78 -31.64 27.55 -8.14
C THR A 78 -31.59 28.25 -9.51
N ARG A 79 -30.45 28.21 -10.19
CA ARG A 79 -30.26 28.80 -11.52
C ARG A 79 -30.37 27.79 -12.67
N MET A 80 -30.84 26.56 -12.40
CA MET A 80 -31.01 25.55 -13.43
C MET A 80 -31.95 26.07 -14.53
N PRO A 81 -31.54 26.00 -15.80
CA PRO A 81 -32.39 26.37 -16.91
C PRO A 81 -33.64 25.48 -17.00
N GLY A 82 -34.72 26.01 -17.57
CA GLY A 82 -35.97 25.25 -17.78
C GLY A 82 -35.72 23.88 -18.44
N GLY A 83 -36.27 22.83 -17.83
CA GLY A 83 -36.12 21.44 -18.28
C GLY A 83 -34.90 20.69 -17.71
N MET A 84 -33.96 21.37 -17.05
CA MET A 84 -32.81 20.76 -16.39
C MET A 84 -33.04 20.60 -14.88
N ARG A 85 -32.55 19.50 -14.30
CA ARG A 85 -32.53 19.25 -12.86
C ARG A 85 -31.10 19.12 -12.39
N TYR A 86 -30.76 19.67 -11.23
CA TYR A 86 -29.39 19.69 -10.74
C TYR A 86 -28.80 18.29 -10.60
N ALA A 87 -29.54 17.36 -10.00
CA ALA A 87 -29.07 15.99 -9.82
C ALA A 87 -28.76 15.30 -11.16
N LYS A 88 -29.63 15.47 -12.17
CA LYS A 88 -29.42 14.91 -13.52
C LYS A 88 -28.26 15.61 -14.22
N THR A 89 -28.14 16.94 -14.14
CA THR A 89 -27.04 17.70 -14.76
C THR A 89 -25.69 17.28 -14.18
N LEU A 90 -25.57 17.20 -12.85
CA LEU A 90 -24.35 16.73 -12.19
C LEU A 90 -23.99 15.29 -12.60
N HIS A 91 -25.00 14.42 -12.75
CA HIS A 91 -24.80 13.06 -13.25
C HIS A 91 -24.26 13.03 -14.69
N VAL A 92 -24.79 13.85 -15.59
CA VAL A 92 -24.28 13.95 -16.98
C VAL A 92 -22.86 14.52 -17.01
N VAL A 93 -22.52 15.48 -16.15
CA VAL A 93 -21.13 15.95 -15.99
C VAL A 93 -20.22 14.78 -15.58
N ARG A 94 -20.63 13.96 -14.61
CA ARG A 94 -19.87 12.78 -14.17
C ARG A 94 -19.73 11.71 -15.25
N GLN A 95 -20.74 11.54 -16.12
CA GLN A 95 -20.63 10.68 -17.31
C GLN A 95 -19.52 11.17 -18.24
N ARG A 96 -19.46 12.48 -18.51
CA ARG A 96 -18.40 13.07 -19.34
C ARG A 96 -17.01 12.93 -18.71
N VAL A 97 -16.89 13.11 -17.40
CA VAL A 97 -15.62 12.85 -16.67
C VAL A 97 -15.21 11.38 -16.76
N ALA A 98 -16.17 10.45 -16.59
CA ALA A 98 -15.89 9.02 -16.69
C ALA A 98 -15.34 8.62 -18.06
N LEU A 99 -15.96 9.12 -19.14
CA LEU A 99 -15.54 8.83 -20.51
C LEU A 99 -14.21 9.50 -20.87
N SER A 100 -14.01 10.77 -20.51
CA SER A 100 -12.75 11.48 -20.80
C SER A 100 -11.55 10.84 -20.09
N LEU A 101 -11.73 10.41 -18.83
CA LEU A 101 -10.69 9.68 -18.08
C LEU A 101 -10.41 8.30 -18.66
N TRP A 102 -11.45 7.60 -19.10
CA TRP A 102 -11.31 6.30 -19.76
C TRP A 102 -10.53 6.41 -21.07
N GLU A 103 -10.89 7.38 -21.92
CA GLU A 103 -10.21 7.67 -23.18
C GLU A 103 -8.76 8.13 -22.96
N HIS A 104 -8.53 8.97 -21.94
CA HIS A 104 -7.18 9.37 -21.53
C HIS A 104 -6.34 8.18 -21.07
N ALA A 105 -6.91 7.25 -20.29
CA ALA A 105 -6.20 6.03 -19.94
C ALA A 105 -5.81 5.25 -21.20
N LEU A 106 -6.74 5.05 -22.14
CA LEU A 106 -6.44 4.32 -23.38
C LEU A 106 -5.43 5.05 -24.28
N SER A 107 -5.39 6.39 -24.29
CA SER A 107 -4.41 7.16 -25.08
C SER A 107 -3.00 7.10 -24.49
N VAL A 108 -2.87 7.26 -23.15
CA VAL A 108 -1.62 7.03 -22.41
C VAL A 108 -1.12 5.61 -22.64
N ASN A 109 -2.06 4.66 -22.68
CA ASN A 109 -1.88 3.24 -22.93
C ASN A 109 -0.87 2.55 -21.98
N TRP A 110 -0.67 1.25 -22.20
CA TRP A 110 0.17 0.41 -21.36
C TRP A 110 1.67 0.77 -21.39
N ARG A 111 2.15 1.62 -22.31
CA ARG A 111 3.57 2.03 -22.37
C ARG A 111 3.99 2.89 -21.18
N ARG A 112 3.03 3.52 -20.50
CA ARG A 112 3.23 4.21 -19.21
C ARG A 112 2.33 3.57 -18.15
N PRO A 113 2.65 2.35 -17.69
CA PRO A 113 1.69 1.52 -16.96
C PRO A 113 1.23 2.13 -15.62
N VAL A 114 2.10 2.90 -14.94
CA VAL A 114 1.72 3.63 -13.73
C VAL A 114 0.63 4.65 -14.03
N VAL A 115 0.86 5.51 -15.01
CA VAL A 115 -0.08 6.55 -15.42
C VAL A 115 -1.39 5.95 -15.94
N PHE A 116 -1.29 4.87 -16.71
CA PHE A 116 -2.42 4.09 -17.19
C PHE A 116 -3.31 3.57 -16.05
N CYS A 117 -2.71 2.88 -15.08
CA CYS A 117 -3.45 2.31 -13.93
C CYS A 117 -4.07 3.42 -13.07
N ARG A 118 -3.33 4.50 -12.82
CA ARG A 118 -3.84 5.68 -12.10
C ARG A 118 -5.08 6.27 -12.78
N SER A 119 -4.99 6.49 -14.09
CA SER A 119 -6.10 7.00 -14.90
C SER A 119 -7.31 6.07 -14.86
N LEU A 120 -7.11 4.75 -14.98
CA LEU A 120 -8.17 3.75 -14.90
C LEU A 120 -8.82 3.68 -13.51
N ARG A 121 -8.06 3.75 -12.43
CA ARG A 121 -8.60 3.76 -11.05
C ARG A 121 -9.51 4.98 -10.83
N LEU A 122 -9.09 6.14 -11.34
CA LEU A 122 -9.91 7.35 -11.29
C LEU A 122 -11.16 7.21 -12.19
N ALA A 123 -11.02 6.73 -13.42
CA ALA A 123 -12.16 6.45 -14.31
C ALA A 123 -13.16 5.49 -13.66
N ARG A 124 -12.68 4.39 -13.05
CA ARG A 124 -13.50 3.40 -12.32
C ARG A 124 -14.30 4.04 -11.18
N THR A 125 -13.73 5.02 -10.48
CA THR A 125 -14.44 5.76 -9.42
C THR A 125 -15.68 6.48 -9.97
N TYR A 126 -15.54 7.15 -11.12
CA TYR A 126 -16.67 7.81 -11.78
C TYR A 126 -17.64 6.81 -12.41
N LEU A 127 -17.14 5.79 -13.11
CA LEU A 127 -17.95 4.74 -13.72
C LEU A 127 -18.83 4.03 -12.68
N THR A 128 -18.27 3.71 -11.51
CA THR A 128 -19.02 3.10 -10.39
C THR A 128 -20.18 3.99 -9.96
N ALA A 129 -19.93 5.29 -9.81
CA ALA A 129 -20.98 6.24 -9.44
C ALA A 129 -22.05 6.38 -10.56
N VAL A 130 -21.64 6.38 -11.83
CA VAL A 130 -22.56 6.48 -12.97
C VAL A 130 -23.44 5.24 -13.09
N VAL A 131 -22.87 4.05 -13.00
CA VAL A 131 -23.60 2.77 -13.06
C VAL A 131 -24.55 2.64 -11.86
N ALA A 132 -24.11 3.03 -10.67
CA ALA A 132 -24.98 3.02 -9.49
C ALA A 132 -26.23 3.90 -9.69
N ASN A 133 -26.10 5.04 -10.38
CA ASN A 133 -27.22 5.94 -10.70
C ASN A 133 -27.78 5.70 -12.12
N HIS A 134 -27.90 4.44 -12.56
CA HIS A 134 -28.39 4.08 -13.90
C HIS A 134 -29.79 4.65 -14.24
N GLU A 135 -30.66 4.90 -13.26
CA GLU A 135 -31.94 5.59 -13.45
C GLU A 135 -31.79 7.01 -14.02
N LEU A 136 -30.66 7.66 -13.75
CA LEU A 136 -30.29 8.95 -14.31
C LEU A 136 -29.49 8.83 -15.61
N THR A 137 -29.24 7.62 -16.12
CA THR A 137 -28.55 7.38 -17.40
C THR A 137 -29.57 7.01 -18.47
N ASP A 138 -29.41 7.57 -19.68
CA ASP A 138 -30.26 7.21 -20.82
C ASP A 138 -30.09 5.72 -21.16
N GLU A 139 -31.21 5.01 -21.31
CA GLU A 139 -31.27 3.55 -21.45
C GLU A 139 -30.39 3.04 -22.59
N LYS A 140 -30.40 3.74 -23.74
CA LYS A 140 -29.62 3.36 -24.94
C LYS A 140 -28.12 3.55 -24.77
N SER A 141 -27.69 4.22 -23.71
CA SER A 141 -26.27 4.51 -23.43
C SER A 141 -25.72 3.78 -22.20
N ARG A 142 -26.56 3.07 -21.43
CA ARG A 142 -26.13 2.43 -20.17
C ARG A 142 -25.00 1.42 -20.37
N PHE A 143 -25.08 0.65 -21.47
CA PHE A 143 -24.09 -0.36 -21.82
C PHE A 143 -22.66 0.20 -21.94
N GLN A 144 -22.53 1.48 -22.31
CA GLN A 144 -21.25 2.16 -22.43
C GLN A 144 -20.54 2.32 -21.09
N PHE A 145 -21.29 2.40 -19.98
CA PHE A 145 -20.74 2.61 -18.65
C PHE A 145 -20.57 1.29 -17.88
N SER A 146 -21.55 0.38 -17.95
CA SER A 146 -21.46 -0.96 -17.34
C SER A 146 -20.30 -1.76 -17.95
N GLY A 147 -20.21 -1.79 -19.28
CA GLY A 147 -19.11 -2.45 -20.00
C GLY A 147 -17.74 -1.90 -19.61
N ARG A 148 -17.55 -0.56 -19.66
CA ARG A 148 -16.28 0.09 -19.28
C ARG A 148 -15.93 -0.09 -17.80
N LEU A 149 -16.93 -0.11 -16.90
CA LEU A 149 -16.70 -0.40 -15.48
C LEU A 149 -16.12 -1.80 -15.28
N GLY A 150 -16.68 -2.78 -16.00
CA GLY A 150 -16.17 -4.15 -16.07
C GLY A 150 -14.73 -4.17 -16.58
N GLN A 151 -14.50 -3.57 -17.75
CA GLN A 151 -13.19 -3.51 -18.42
C GLN A 151 -12.13 -2.84 -17.55
N ALA A 152 -12.47 -1.77 -16.81
CA ALA A 152 -11.51 -1.07 -15.93
C ALA A 152 -10.83 -2.00 -14.93
N ALA A 153 -11.58 -2.88 -14.28
CA ALA A 153 -11.01 -3.85 -13.32
C ALA A 153 -10.19 -4.93 -14.03
N VAL A 154 -10.63 -5.43 -15.18
CA VAL A 154 -9.89 -6.45 -15.93
C VAL A 154 -8.55 -5.87 -16.43
N LEU A 155 -8.55 -4.65 -16.95
CA LEU A 155 -7.34 -3.96 -17.41
C LEU A 155 -6.39 -3.64 -16.24
N LEU A 156 -6.92 -3.20 -15.09
CA LEU A 156 -6.12 -3.02 -13.87
C LEU A 156 -5.50 -4.34 -13.39
N ALA A 157 -6.27 -5.44 -13.45
CA ALA A 157 -5.82 -6.77 -13.03
C ALA A 157 -4.65 -7.34 -13.87
N ARG A 158 -4.31 -6.71 -15.01
CA ARG A 158 -3.12 -7.06 -15.80
C ARG A 158 -1.82 -6.53 -15.21
N PHE A 159 -1.89 -5.51 -14.36
CA PHE A 159 -0.73 -4.83 -13.77
C PHE A 159 -0.69 -5.00 -12.26
N GLU A 160 -1.86 -4.98 -11.62
CA GLU A 160 -2.00 -4.92 -10.16
C GLU A 160 -2.93 -6.02 -9.65
N PRO A 161 -2.78 -6.47 -8.39
CA PRO A 161 -3.75 -7.37 -7.79
C PRO A 161 -5.11 -6.67 -7.63
N VAL A 162 -6.18 -7.31 -8.09
CA VAL A 162 -7.57 -6.88 -7.91
C VAL A 162 -8.31 -7.92 -7.08
N GLY A 163 -9.12 -7.48 -6.12
CA GLY A 163 -9.86 -8.37 -5.22
C GLY A 163 -10.88 -9.26 -5.94
N THR A 164 -11.17 -10.44 -5.40
CA THR A 164 -12.15 -11.38 -5.97
C THR A 164 -13.54 -10.76 -6.09
N ALA A 165 -14.00 -10.04 -5.06
CA ALA A 165 -15.30 -9.36 -5.08
C ALA A 165 -15.42 -8.31 -6.19
N ASP A 166 -14.33 -7.59 -6.50
CA ASP A 166 -14.32 -6.60 -7.59
C ASP A 166 -14.43 -7.26 -8.95
N LEU A 167 -13.78 -8.42 -9.14
CA LEU A 167 -13.86 -9.19 -10.37
C LEU A 167 -15.23 -9.87 -10.53
N GLU A 168 -15.81 -10.43 -9.47
CA GLU A 168 -17.18 -10.98 -9.50
C GLU A 168 -18.19 -9.90 -9.92
N ALA A 169 -18.07 -8.70 -9.35
CA ALA A 169 -18.87 -7.56 -9.75
C ALA A 169 -18.66 -7.20 -11.23
N SER A 170 -17.41 -7.21 -11.73
CA SER A 170 -17.12 -6.97 -13.15
C SER A 170 -17.72 -8.03 -14.09
N ALA A 171 -17.71 -9.31 -13.72
CA ALA A 171 -18.34 -10.36 -14.50
C ALA A 171 -19.85 -10.10 -14.68
N GLU A 172 -20.51 -9.65 -13.61
CA GLU A 172 -21.92 -9.22 -13.68
C GLU A 172 -22.09 -7.99 -14.57
N GLN A 173 -21.19 -6.99 -14.47
CA GLN A 173 -21.24 -5.80 -15.33
C GLN A 173 -21.14 -6.12 -16.83
N PHE A 174 -20.35 -7.13 -17.23
CA PHE A 174 -20.30 -7.54 -18.62
C PHE A 174 -21.62 -8.14 -19.10
N ARG A 175 -22.22 -9.03 -18.30
CA ARG A 175 -23.53 -9.64 -18.60
C ARG A 175 -24.62 -8.57 -18.70
N MET A 176 -24.64 -7.65 -17.72
CA MET A 176 -25.53 -6.48 -17.75
C MET A 176 -25.31 -5.64 -19.01
N SER A 177 -24.06 -5.37 -19.40
CA SER A 177 -23.78 -4.55 -20.59
C SER A 177 -24.35 -5.17 -21.88
N VAL A 178 -24.28 -6.50 -22.03
CA VAL A 178 -24.86 -7.20 -23.20
C VAL A 178 -26.39 -7.13 -23.15
N ALA A 179 -27.00 -7.31 -21.98
CA ALA A 179 -28.44 -7.15 -21.81
C ALA A 179 -28.91 -5.71 -22.10
N GLU A 180 -28.06 -4.71 -21.86
CA GLU A 180 -28.28 -3.29 -22.18
C GLU A 180 -27.99 -2.93 -23.65
N GLY A 181 -27.61 -3.90 -24.49
CA GLY A 181 -27.41 -3.72 -25.94
C GLY A 181 -25.96 -3.67 -26.42
N ASN A 182 -24.96 -3.94 -25.56
CA ASN A 182 -23.59 -4.13 -26.01
C ASN A 182 -23.45 -5.41 -26.85
N THR A 183 -22.53 -5.44 -27.80
CA THR A 183 -22.30 -6.67 -28.57
C THR A 183 -21.61 -7.71 -27.70
N ALA A 184 -22.00 -8.98 -27.84
CA ALA A 184 -21.31 -10.07 -27.15
C ALA A 184 -19.84 -10.18 -27.59
N ALA A 185 -19.55 -9.86 -28.86
CA ALA A 185 -18.18 -9.87 -29.41
C ALA A 185 -17.25 -8.91 -28.64
N ASP A 186 -17.75 -7.76 -28.17
CA ASP A 186 -16.97 -6.79 -27.42
C ASP A 186 -16.88 -7.09 -25.92
N ALA A 187 -17.92 -7.71 -25.34
CA ALA A 187 -18.02 -7.94 -23.90
C ALA A 187 -17.44 -9.28 -23.44
N VAL A 188 -17.68 -10.36 -24.19
CA VAL A 188 -17.37 -11.73 -23.75
C VAL A 188 -15.88 -12.00 -23.61
N PRO A 189 -14.97 -11.51 -24.48
CA PRO A 189 -13.54 -11.69 -24.24
C PRO A 189 -13.08 -11.21 -22.86
N TYR A 190 -13.59 -10.06 -22.41
CA TYR A 190 -13.30 -9.55 -21.07
C TYR A 190 -14.00 -10.33 -19.95
N LEU A 191 -15.21 -10.86 -20.20
CA LEU A 191 -15.89 -11.75 -19.26
C LEU A 191 -15.12 -13.07 -19.06
N LEU A 192 -14.61 -13.66 -20.14
CA LEU A 192 -13.76 -14.85 -20.08
C LEU A 192 -12.46 -14.57 -19.33
N GLU A 193 -11.79 -13.45 -19.64
CA GLU A 193 -10.60 -13.01 -18.90
C GLU A 193 -10.93 -12.81 -17.41
N CYS A 194 -12.10 -12.24 -17.08
CA CYS A 194 -12.55 -12.05 -15.71
C CYS A 194 -12.70 -13.38 -14.95
N TYR A 195 -13.32 -14.40 -15.56
CA TYR A 195 -13.43 -15.73 -14.94
C TYR A 195 -12.08 -16.43 -14.79
N LEU A 196 -11.18 -16.29 -15.75
CA LEU A 196 -9.80 -16.80 -15.64
C LEU A 196 -9.09 -16.16 -14.43
N ARG A 197 -9.24 -14.84 -14.25
CA ARG A 197 -8.67 -14.09 -13.11
C ARG A 197 -9.30 -14.47 -11.78
N LEU A 198 -10.61 -14.69 -11.74
CA LEU A 198 -11.32 -15.16 -10.55
C LEU A 198 -10.83 -16.53 -10.11
N HIS A 199 -10.66 -17.45 -11.07
CA HIS A 199 -10.03 -18.73 -10.82
C HIS A 199 -8.60 -18.57 -10.30
N ASP A 200 -7.81 -17.65 -10.88
CA ASP A 200 -6.43 -17.41 -10.44
C ASP A 200 -6.32 -16.90 -9.00
N ASN A 201 -7.24 -16.03 -8.59
CA ASN A 201 -7.25 -15.43 -7.26
C ASN A 201 -7.80 -16.37 -6.18
N SER A 202 -8.78 -17.22 -6.52
CA SER A 202 -9.49 -18.06 -5.55
C SER A 202 -9.08 -19.53 -5.56
N GLY A 203 -8.51 -20.02 -6.67
CA GLY A 203 -8.35 -21.44 -6.96
C GLY A 203 -9.66 -22.17 -7.29
N ASP A 204 -10.81 -21.49 -7.28
CA ASP A 204 -12.12 -22.10 -7.49
C ASP A 204 -12.35 -22.43 -8.98
N ARG A 205 -12.59 -23.71 -9.26
CA ARG A 205 -12.77 -24.24 -10.62
C ARG A 205 -14.17 -24.00 -11.17
N GLU A 206 -15.13 -23.61 -10.33
CA GLU A 206 -16.47 -23.26 -10.79
C GLU A 206 -16.40 -22.12 -11.82
N TYR A 207 -15.49 -21.16 -11.65
CA TYR A 207 -15.26 -20.08 -12.60
C TYR A 207 -14.84 -20.55 -13.99
N LEU A 208 -14.01 -21.59 -14.09
CA LEU A 208 -13.66 -22.20 -15.38
C LEU A 208 -14.88 -22.88 -16.02
N GLY A 209 -15.75 -23.47 -15.21
CA GLY A 209 -17.03 -24.02 -15.66
C GLY A 209 -17.95 -22.94 -16.21
N ARG A 210 -18.09 -21.80 -15.51
CA ARG A 210 -18.87 -20.63 -15.96
C ARG A 210 -18.31 -20.05 -17.27
N ALA A 211 -16.98 -19.95 -17.39
CA ALA A 211 -16.32 -19.51 -18.62
C ALA A 211 -16.62 -20.46 -19.80
N ALA A 212 -16.52 -21.78 -19.59
CA ALA A 212 -16.85 -22.76 -20.63
C ALA A 212 -18.33 -22.71 -21.07
N LEU A 213 -19.24 -22.40 -20.15
CA LEU A 213 -20.67 -22.22 -20.46
C LEU A 213 -20.96 -20.92 -21.21
N THR A 214 -20.12 -19.89 -21.06
CA THR A 214 -20.30 -18.59 -21.72
C THR A 214 -20.32 -18.73 -23.24
N ASP A 215 -19.51 -19.64 -23.80
CA ASP A 215 -19.49 -19.89 -25.26
C ASP A 215 -20.82 -20.48 -25.78
N ARG A 216 -21.55 -21.21 -24.94
CA ARG A 216 -22.90 -21.73 -25.24
C ARG A 216 -23.98 -20.69 -25.02
N GLU A 217 -23.83 -19.86 -23.99
CA GLU A 217 -24.75 -18.77 -23.65
C GLU A 217 -24.87 -17.77 -24.82
N PHE A 218 -23.76 -17.52 -25.52
CA PHE A 218 -23.70 -16.64 -26.69
C PHE A 218 -23.45 -17.43 -27.99
N ALA A 219 -24.18 -18.52 -28.19
CA ALA A 219 -24.00 -19.42 -29.32
C ALA A 219 -24.05 -18.69 -30.69
N ASP A 220 -24.99 -17.75 -30.83
CA ASP A 220 -25.28 -17.02 -32.08
C ASP A 220 -24.39 -15.80 -32.31
N ALA A 221 -23.49 -15.46 -31.37
CA ALA A 221 -22.60 -14.32 -31.50
C ALA A 221 -21.45 -14.59 -32.48
N SER A 222 -21.04 -13.54 -33.21
CA SER A 222 -19.79 -13.55 -33.97
C SER A 222 -18.59 -13.66 -33.01
N ARG A 223 -17.64 -14.55 -33.32
CA ARG A 223 -16.47 -14.81 -32.50
C ARG A 223 -15.21 -14.36 -33.24
N GLY A 224 -14.48 -13.43 -32.63
CA GLY A 224 -13.17 -13.00 -33.10
C GLY A 224 -12.02 -13.87 -32.55
N PRO A 225 -10.78 -13.65 -33.02
CA PRO A 225 -9.61 -14.40 -32.56
C PRO A 225 -9.41 -14.35 -31.03
N THR A 226 -9.50 -13.17 -30.39
CA THR A 226 -9.38 -13.03 -28.92
C THR A 226 -10.33 -14.00 -28.18
N TRP A 227 -11.59 -14.12 -28.62
CA TRP A 227 -12.55 -15.02 -27.99
C TRP A 227 -12.08 -16.47 -28.06
N HIS A 228 -11.66 -16.91 -29.23
CA HIS A 228 -11.15 -18.26 -29.43
C HIS A 228 -9.89 -18.53 -28.60
N LEU A 229 -8.98 -17.56 -28.49
CA LEU A 229 -7.78 -17.67 -27.65
C LEU A 229 -8.14 -17.78 -26.15
N MET A 230 -9.06 -16.96 -25.65
CA MET A 230 -9.58 -17.06 -24.28
C MET A 230 -10.18 -18.45 -24.01
N MET A 231 -10.98 -18.96 -24.94
CA MET A 231 -11.57 -20.29 -24.82
C MET A 231 -10.52 -21.40 -24.85
N ALA A 232 -9.48 -21.28 -25.68
CA ALA A 232 -8.37 -22.23 -25.67
C ALA A 232 -7.68 -22.28 -24.30
N GLU A 233 -7.44 -21.13 -23.67
CA GLU A 233 -6.88 -21.06 -22.32
C GLU A 233 -7.80 -21.68 -21.27
N VAL A 234 -9.10 -21.38 -21.30
CA VAL A 234 -10.11 -21.99 -20.40
C VAL A 234 -10.05 -23.51 -20.50
N TRP A 235 -10.00 -24.06 -21.71
CA TRP A 235 -9.92 -25.50 -21.94
C TRP A 235 -8.62 -26.12 -21.43
N LEU A 236 -7.47 -25.47 -21.65
CA LEU A 236 -6.18 -25.93 -21.11
C LEU A 236 -6.19 -25.95 -19.58
N ARG A 237 -6.75 -24.95 -18.92
CA ARG A 237 -6.87 -24.89 -17.45
C ARG A 237 -7.85 -25.93 -16.89
N LEU A 238 -8.91 -26.25 -17.64
CA LEU A 238 -9.79 -27.37 -17.30
C LEU A 238 -9.07 -28.71 -17.44
N ALA A 239 -8.20 -28.88 -18.44
CA ALA A 239 -7.36 -30.07 -18.60
C ALA A 239 -6.39 -30.22 -17.43
N ASP A 240 -5.74 -29.14 -16.98
CA ASP A 240 -4.72 -29.14 -15.94
C ASP A 240 -5.17 -29.82 -14.64
N GLY A 241 -6.33 -29.41 -14.12
CA GLY A 241 -6.85 -30.00 -12.89
C GLY A 241 -7.58 -31.33 -13.08
N SER A 242 -7.69 -31.87 -14.29
CA SER A 242 -8.51 -33.07 -14.54
C SER A 242 -7.69 -34.36 -14.45
N PRO A 243 -8.28 -35.48 -13.96
CA PRO A 243 -7.63 -36.78 -14.04
C PRO A 243 -7.28 -37.12 -15.50
N ARG A 244 -6.15 -37.82 -15.70
CA ARG A 244 -5.65 -38.20 -17.04
C ARG A 244 -6.49 -39.33 -17.66
N ASN A 245 -7.71 -39.00 -18.02
CA ASN A 245 -8.70 -39.90 -18.60
C ASN A 245 -9.37 -39.24 -19.81
N SER A 246 -10.53 -39.77 -20.24
CA SER A 246 -11.31 -39.21 -21.35
C SER A 246 -11.66 -37.73 -21.20
N ARG A 247 -11.77 -37.20 -19.96
CA ARG A 247 -12.04 -35.78 -19.69
C ARG A 247 -10.82 -34.91 -20.02
N PHE A 248 -9.62 -35.32 -19.63
CA PHE A 248 -8.39 -34.63 -20.01
C PHE A 248 -8.27 -34.54 -21.54
N ALA A 249 -8.44 -35.66 -22.23
CA ALA A 249 -8.39 -35.71 -23.69
C ALA A 249 -9.48 -34.84 -24.35
N PHE A 250 -10.68 -34.78 -23.75
CA PHE A 250 -11.74 -33.90 -24.21
C PHE A 250 -11.36 -32.43 -24.09
N TYR A 251 -10.86 -31.99 -22.94
CA TYR A 251 -10.48 -30.59 -22.73
C TYR A 251 -9.32 -30.18 -23.65
N LEU A 252 -8.28 -31.01 -23.77
CA LEU A 252 -7.15 -30.73 -24.65
C LEU A 252 -7.57 -30.60 -26.12
N ARG A 253 -8.45 -31.49 -26.62
CA ARG A 253 -8.99 -31.36 -27.99
C ARG A 253 -9.77 -30.07 -28.20
N ASN A 254 -10.58 -29.65 -27.24
CA ASN A 254 -11.32 -28.39 -27.36
C ASN A 254 -10.39 -27.18 -27.35
N ALA A 255 -9.32 -27.21 -26.56
CA ALA A 255 -8.29 -26.17 -26.60
C ALA A 255 -7.67 -26.05 -28.00
N GLU A 256 -7.27 -27.17 -28.60
CA GLU A 256 -6.66 -27.21 -29.93
C GLU A 256 -7.64 -26.76 -31.02
N VAL A 257 -8.91 -27.18 -30.95
CA VAL A 257 -9.96 -26.70 -31.87
C VAL A 257 -10.14 -25.18 -31.75
N SER A 258 -10.16 -24.64 -30.53
CA SER A 258 -10.22 -23.20 -30.32
C SER A 258 -9.00 -22.49 -30.92
N LEU A 259 -7.79 -23.04 -30.78
CA LEU A 259 -6.57 -22.47 -31.37
C LEU A 259 -6.60 -22.48 -32.90
N VAL A 260 -7.14 -23.53 -33.51
CA VAL A 260 -7.34 -23.58 -34.98
C VAL A 260 -8.37 -22.53 -35.42
N ARG A 261 -9.47 -22.38 -34.68
CA ARG A 261 -10.52 -21.38 -34.97
C ARG A 261 -10.05 -19.94 -34.80
N ALA A 262 -9.06 -19.69 -33.95
CA ALA A 262 -8.45 -18.38 -33.82
C ALA A 262 -7.72 -17.93 -35.11
N GLY A 263 -7.39 -18.87 -36.01
CA GLY A 263 -6.70 -18.58 -37.27
C GLY A 263 -5.23 -18.19 -37.06
N GLU A 264 -4.77 -17.22 -37.84
CA GLU A 264 -3.43 -16.61 -37.75
C GLU A 264 -3.58 -15.14 -37.32
N PRO A 265 -3.78 -14.89 -36.01
CA PRO A 265 -3.97 -13.53 -35.54
C PRO A 265 -2.67 -12.72 -35.63
N GLY A 266 -2.79 -11.39 -35.67
CA GLY A 266 -1.67 -10.45 -35.66
C GLY A 266 -1.42 -9.83 -34.28
N GLY A 267 -0.32 -9.08 -34.14
CA GLY A 267 -0.02 -8.31 -32.91
C GLY A 267 -0.02 -9.15 -31.63
N GLY A 268 -0.64 -8.63 -30.56
CA GLY A 268 -0.64 -9.31 -29.25
C GLY A 268 -1.35 -10.68 -29.24
N GLU A 269 -2.35 -10.85 -30.10
CA GLU A 269 -3.08 -12.13 -30.22
C GLU A 269 -2.19 -13.24 -30.82
N ALA A 270 -1.25 -12.89 -31.73
CA ALA A 270 -0.29 -13.84 -32.29
C ALA A 270 0.62 -14.42 -31.20
N VAL A 271 1.06 -13.58 -30.27
CA VAL A 271 1.87 -13.99 -29.12
C VAL A 271 1.10 -14.95 -28.23
N GLN A 272 -0.13 -14.60 -27.87
CA GLN A 272 -0.98 -15.46 -27.05
C GLN A 272 -1.25 -16.80 -27.75
N HIS A 273 -1.49 -16.79 -29.06
CA HIS A 273 -1.67 -18.00 -29.85
C HIS A 273 -0.44 -18.91 -29.80
N ALA A 274 0.76 -18.37 -30.02
CA ALA A 274 2.02 -19.13 -29.96
C ALA A 274 2.25 -19.75 -28.57
N LEU A 275 1.98 -18.99 -27.50
CA LEU A 275 2.08 -19.47 -26.12
C LEU A 275 1.12 -20.64 -25.85
N LEU A 276 -0.17 -20.47 -26.17
CA LEU A 276 -1.18 -21.49 -25.93
C LEU A 276 -0.94 -22.74 -26.78
N LEU A 277 -0.44 -22.58 -28.01
CA LEU A 277 -0.01 -23.70 -28.86
C LEU A 277 1.16 -24.47 -28.25
N SER A 278 2.18 -23.78 -27.72
CA SER A 278 3.32 -24.41 -27.05
C SER A 278 2.87 -25.23 -25.83
N VAL A 279 1.95 -24.65 -25.03
CA VAL A 279 1.38 -25.34 -23.86
C VAL A 279 0.53 -26.55 -24.28
N ALA A 280 -0.32 -26.42 -25.31
CA ALA A 280 -1.11 -27.54 -25.82
C ALA A 280 -0.24 -28.66 -26.39
N ALA A 281 0.85 -28.32 -27.10
CA ALA A 281 1.80 -29.31 -27.62
C ALA A 281 2.53 -30.05 -26.49
N ALA A 282 2.98 -29.32 -25.46
CA ALA A 282 3.60 -29.92 -24.28
C ALA A 282 2.62 -30.82 -23.51
N ALA A 283 1.36 -30.38 -23.35
CA ALA A 283 0.28 -31.15 -22.74
C ALA A 283 0.08 -32.51 -23.41
N ARG A 284 0.16 -32.54 -24.74
CA ARG A 284 -0.05 -33.72 -25.56
C ARG A 284 1.11 -34.71 -25.44
N ARG A 285 2.36 -34.20 -25.45
CA ARG A 285 3.57 -35.04 -25.39
C ARG A 285 3.80 -35.60 -23.98
N ALA A 286 3.64 -34.75 -22.97
CA ALA A 286 3.89 -35.10 -21.58
C ALA A 286 2.80 -34.52 -20.66
N PRO A 287 1.63 -35.19 -20.54
CA PRO A 287 0.52 -34.74 -19.71
C PRO A 287 0.87 -34.49 -18.23
N ALA A 288 1.96 -35.09 -17.74
CA ALA A 288 2.48 -34.85 -16.40
C ALA A 288 3.02 -33.45 -16.18
N LEU A 289 3.34 -32.75 -17.26
CA LEU A 289 3.84 -31.41 -17.18
C LEU A 289 2.71 -30.42 -16.91
N LEU A 290 1.44 -30.67 -17.28
CA LEU A 290 0.38 -29.65 -17.14
C LEU A 290 0.28 -29.02 -15.74
N PRO A 291 0.24 -29.82 -14.63
CA PRO A 291 0.21 -29.28 -13.27
C PRO A 291 1.47 -28.50 -12.89
N SER A 292 2.57 -28.80 -13.58
CA SER A 292 3.89 -28.18 -13.45
C SER A 292 4.06 -26.99 -14.42
N VAL A 293 3.26 -26.91 -15.49
CA VAL A 293 3.05 -25.76 -16.38
C VAL A 293 2.13 -24.76 -15.66
N ARG A 294 2.45 -24.48 -14.39
CA ARG A 294 2.16 -23.19 -13.79
C ARG A 294 3.24 -22.18 -14.19
N LEU A 295 3.73 -22.23 -15.44
CA LEU A 295 4.14 -20.98 -16.08
C LEU A 295 2.93 -20.07 -15.91
N GLY A 296 3.11 -18.93 -15.27
CA GLY A 296 2.01 -18.02 -15.03
C GLY A 296 1.43 -17.49 -16.34
N LEU A 297 0.64 -18.29 -17.08
CA LEU A 297 -0.35 -17.80 -18.06
C LEU A 297 -1.15 -16.66 -17.40
N ARG A 298 -1.33 -16.77 -16.08
CA ARG A 298 -1.77 -15.77 -15.10
C ARG A 298 -1.24 -14.34 -15.27
N ARG A 299 -0.07 -14.10 -15.89
CA ARG A 299 0.42 -12.73 -16.22
C ARG A 299 0.85 -12.56 -17.68
N LEU A 300 0.70 -13.59 -18.50
CA LEU A 300 1.05 -13.57 -19.92
C LEU A 300 0.04 -12.82 -20.79
N ASN A 301 -1.05 -12.31 -20.22
CA ASN A 301 -1.91 -11.30 -20.88
C ASN A 301 -1.16 -9.98 -21.15
N ASN A 302 0.10 -9.88 -20.73
CA ASN A 302 1.03 -8.90 -21.25
C ASN A 302 2.34 -9.60 -21.67
N PRO A 303 2.76 -9.50 -22.95
CA PRO A 303 4.04 -10.08 -23.41
C PRO A 303 5.25 -9.59 -22.60
N PHE A 304 5.13 -8.47 -21.88
CA PHE A 304 6.23 -7.77 -21.21
C PHE A 304 6.65 -8.35 -19.85
N GLY A 305 6.07 -9.47 -19.40
CA GLY A 305 6.46 -10.15 -18.16
C GLY A 305 7.02 -11.57 -18.36
N LEU A 306 7.02 -12.09 -19.61
CA LEU A 306 7.41 -13.47 -19.88
C LEU A 306 8.84 -13.76 -19.42
N GLY A 307 9.78 -12.82 -19.60
CA GLY A 307 11.18 -12.99 -19.17
C GLY A 307 11.33 -13.24 -17.66
N ASP A 308 10.71 -12.42 -16.82
CA ASP A 308 10.72 -12.61 -15.35
C ASP A 308 9.98 -13.89 -14.93
N HIS A 309 8.92 -14.25 -15.66
CA HIS A 309 8.22 -15.51 -15.41
C HIS A 309 9.05 -16.73 -15.75
N LEU A 310 9.76 -16.71 -16.88
CA LEU A 310 10.74 -17.72 -17.24
C LEU A 310 11.84 -17.80 -16.18
N ARG A 311 12.27 -16.64 -15.65
CA ARG A 311 13.27 -16.57 -14.58
C ARG A 311 12.82 -17.29 -13.31
N ARG A 312 11.72 -16.83 -12.72
CA ARG A 312 11.13 -17.40 -11.50
C ARG A 312 10.78 -18.88 -11.66
N PHE A 313 10.37 -19.28 -12.86
CA PHE A 313 10.06 -20.68 -13.15
C PHE A 313 11.31 -21.57 -13.04
N ALA A 314 12.47 -21.09 -13.50
CA ALA A 314 13.72 -21.82 -13.36
C ALA A 314 14.23 -21.85 -11.91
N GLU A 315 14.18 -20.70 -11.22
CA GLU A 315 14.62 -20.56 -9.82
C GLU A 315 13.86 -21.52 -8.87
N ALA A 316 12.61 -21.86 -9.20
CA ALA A 316 11.79 -22.80 -8.43
C ALA A 316 12.22 -24.28 -8.56
N GLY A 317 13.30 -24.60 -9.29
CA GLY A 317 13.90 -25.95 -9.33
C GLY A 317 13.00 -27.02 -9.94
N HIS A 318 12.02 -26.64 -10.76
CA HIS A 318 11.09 -27.58 -11.37
C HIS A 318 11.74 -28.39 -12.50
N PRO A 319 11.42 -29.69 -12.66
CA PRO A 319 12.04 -30.60 -13.63
C PRO A 319 11.72 -30.29 -15.12
N ALA A 320 11.16 -29.13 -15.44
CA ALA A 320 10.57 -28.81 -16.75
C ALA A 320 11.48 -27.92 -17.62
N VAL A 321 12.73 -28.33 -17.81
CA VAL A 321 13.71 -27.68 -18.70
C VAL A 321 13.24 -27.65 -20.18
N GLU A 322 12.29 -28.50 -20.59
CA GLU A 322 11.82 -28.59 -21.98
C GLU A 322 10.82 -27.50 -22.42
N LEU A 323 9.95 -27.00 -21.54
CA LEU A 323 8.84 -26.13 -21.95
C LEU A 323 9.29 -24.71 -22.34
N PRO A 324 10.17 -24.04 -21.57
CA PRO A 324 10.82 -22.83 -22.04
C PRO A 324 11.45 -23.04 -23.43
N GLY A 325 12.09 -24.20 -23.67
CA GLY A 325 12.84 -24.49 -24.90
C GLY A 325 11.93 -24.59 -26.12
N VAL A 326 10.83 -25.34 -25.98
CA VAL A 326 9.80 -25.45 -27.02
C VAL A 326 9.17 -24.08 -27.30
N LEU A 327 8.85 -23.32 -26.27
CA LEU A 327 8.25 -21.99 -26.44
C LEU A 327 9.20 -21.03 -27.18
N VAL A 328 10.46 -20.94 -26.76
CA VAL A 328 11.44 -20.05 -27.42
C VAL A 328 11.70 -20.52 -28.85
N HIS A 329 11.73 -21.83 -29.10
CA HIS A 329 11.83 -22.37 -30.46
C HIS A 329 10.63 -21.99 -31.33
N ASP A 330 9.40 -22.12 -30.82
CA ASP A 330 8.17 -21.77 -31.53
C ASP A 330 8.09 -20.26 -31.80
N LEU A 331 8.40 -19.44 -30.79
CA LEU A 331 8.46 -17.98 -30.92
C LEU A 331 9.52 -17.58 -31.94
N ARG A 332 10.72 -18.16 -31.88
CA ARG A 332 11.78 -17.91 -32.87
C ARG A 332 11.29 -18.27 -34.27
N THR A 333 10.74 -19.46 -34.47
CA THR A 333 10.27 -19.92 -35.79
C THR A 333 9.21 -18.99 -36.38
N ARG A 334 8.32 -18.43 -35.55
CA ARG A 334 7.22 -17.56 -35.99
C ARG A 334 7.61 -16.10 -36.13
N PHE A 335 8.48 -15.59 -35.25
CA PHE A 335 8.64 -14.16 -35.03
C PHE A 335 10.02 -13.61 -35.38
N LEU A 336 10.99 -14.47 -35.70
CA LEU A 336 12.36 -14.04 -36.01
C LEU A 336 12.40 -13.04 -37.20
N GLU A 337 11.60 -13.28 -38.23
CA GLU A 337 11.49 -12.39 -39.41
C GLU A 337 10.31 -11.41 -39.33
N SER A 338 9.58 -11.39 -38.21
CA SER A 338 8.40 -10.53 -38.06
C SER A 338 8.79 -9.06 -37.92
N GLY A 339 8.20 -8.20 -38.77
CA GLY A 339 8.37 -6.75 -38.63
C GLY A 339 7.62 -6.13 -37.44
N GLU A 340 6.64 -6.84 -36.88
CA GLU A 340 5.82 -6.38 -35.75
C GLU A 340 6.68 -6.08 -34.52
N PRO A 341 6.67 -4.84 -33.98
CA PRO A 341 7.51 -4.43 -32.86
C PRO A 341 7.36 -5.30 -31.60
N LEU A 342 6.13 -5.73 -31.31
CA LEU A 342 5.80 -6.54 -30.14
C LEU A 342 6.48 -7.91 -30.19
N HIS A 343 6.46 -8.55 -31.36
CA HIS A 343 7.04 -9.87 -31.58
C HIS A 343 8.55 -9.84 -31.40
N ARG A 344 9.20 -8.83 -31.99
CA ARG A 344 10.66 -8.62 -31.88
C ARG A 344 11.10 -8.40 -30.44
N ARG A 345 10.36 -7.57 -29.69
CA ARG A 345 10.65 -7.31 -28.27
C ARG A 345 10.52 -8.56 -27.42
N LEU A 346 9.41 -9.28 -27.56
CA LEU A 346 9.16 -10.50 -26.80
C LEU A 346 10.26 -11.54 -27.05
N LEU A 347 10.66 -11.74 -28.31
CA LEU A 347 11.68 -12.70 -28.66
C LEU A 347 13.06 -12.28 -28.10
N ALA A 348 13.40 -10.99 -28.15
CA ALA A 348 14.61 -10.46 -27.52
C ALA A 348 14.60 -10.66 -25.98
N ASP A 349 13.47 -10.39 -25.32
CA ASP A 349 13.31 -10.62 -23.87
C ASP A 349 13.44 -12.11 -23.51
N CYS A 350 12.91 -13.01 -24.34
CA CYS A 350 13.08 -14.45 -24.17
C CYS A 350 14.56 -14.87 -24.25
N PHE A 351 15.28 -14.40 -25.27
CA PHE A 351 16.71 -14.69 -25.42
C PHE A 351 17.53 -14.17 -24.24
N ARG A 352 17.22 -12.97 -23.75
CA ARG A 352 17.84 -12.41 -22.54
C ARG A 352 17.56 -13.25 -21.30
N ALA A 353 16.31 -13.64 -21.08
CA ALA A 353 15.93 -14.45 -19.93
C ALA A 353 16.66 -15.80 -19.94
N TYR A 354 16.85 -16.41 -21.13
CA TYR A 354 17.62 -17.63 -21.31
C TYR A 354 19.07 -17.50 -20.85
N VAL A 355 19.72 -16.41 -21.23
CA VAL A 355 21.11 -16.11 -20.84
C VAL A 355 21.22 -15.92 -19.34
N GLN A 356 20.30 -15.19 -18.74
CA GLN A 356 20.27 -14.92 -17.29
C GLN A 356 20.00 -16.18 -16.45
N LEU A 357 19.37 -17.19 -17.04
CA LEU A 357 19.04 -18.44 -16.37
C LEU A 357 20.15 -19.48 -16.40
N GLY A 358 21.21 -19.26 -17.18
CA GLY A 358 22.32 -20.21 -17.28
C GLY A 358 21.93 -21.55 -17.90
N TYR A 359 20.86 -21.60 -18.71
CA TYR A 359 20.37 -22.84 -19.33
C TYR A 359 21.31 -23.44 -20.38
N LEU A 360 22.25 -22.64 -20.91
CA LEU A 360 23.22 -23.06 -21.90
C LEU A 360 24.60 -23.15 -21.24
N ASP A 361 25.19 -24.34 -21.29
CA ASP A 361 26.57 -24.59 -20.87
C ASP A 361 27.53 -24.02 -21.94
N GLY A 362 27.71 -22.69 -21.96
CA GLY A 362 28.71 -22.05 -22.80
C GLY A 362 28.52 -20.56 -23.05
N GLU A 363 29.55 -19.78 -22.73
CA GLU A 363 29.63 -18.33 -23.03
C GLU A 363 29.37 -18.00 -24.51
N LEU A 364 29.74 -18.91 -25.44
CA LEU A 364 29.56 -18.72 -26.88
C LEU A 364 28.07 -18.66 -27.28
N GLU A 365 27.25 -19.54 -26.71
CA GLU A 365 25.83 -19.61 -27.04
C GLU A 365 25.05 -18.49 -26.36
N ASN A 366 25.41 -18.15 -25.12
CA ASN A 366 24.85 -17.00 -24.43
C ASN A 366 25.12 -15.70 -25.20
N ALA A 367 26.35 -15.52 -25.70
CA ALA A 367 26.68 -14.37 -26.54
C ALA A 367 25.89 -14.33 -27.87
N ARG A 368 25.63 -15.49 -28.49
CA ARG A 368 24.81 -15.56 -29.72
C ARG A 368 23.37 -15.13 -29.47
N LEU A 369 22.76 -15.57 -28.36
CA LEU A 369 21.41 -15.17 -27.98
C LEU A 369 21.29 -13.67 -27.72
N LEU A 370 22.26 -13.07 -27.02
CA LEU A 370 22.28 -11.60 -26.84
C LEU A 370 22.51 -10.87 -28.17
N HIS A 371 23.32 -11.41 -29.07
CA HIS A 371 23.49 -10.86 -30.41
C HIS A 371 22.18 -10.88 -31.21
N ASP A 372 21.45 -12.00 -31.21
CA ASP A 372 20.15 -12.11 -31.86
C ASP A 372 19.13 -11.16 -31.22
N ALA A 373 19.15 -10.99 -29.90
CA ALA A 373 18.31 -10.03 -29.18
C ALA A 373 18.59 -8.58 -29.59
N LEU A 374 19.88 -8.20 -29.74
CA LEU A 374 20.28 -6.88 -30.24
C LEU A 374 19.82 -6.70 -31.69
N ALA A 375 20.03 -7.69 -32.56
CA ALA A 375 19.66 -7.63 -33.98
C ALA A 375 18.14 -7.50 -34.20
N LEU A 376 17.32 -8.15 -33.35
CA LEU A 376 15.86 -7.98 -33.33
C LEU A 376 15.45 -6.55 -32.96
N GLN A 377 16.12 -5.96 -31.97
CA GLN A 377 15.87 -4.59 -31.54
C GLN A 377 16.33 -3.56 -32.57
N GLU A 378 17.48 -3.77 -33.21
CA GLU A 378 18.00 -2.94 -34.31
C GLU A 378 17.18 -3.08 -35.59
N GLY A 379 16.38 -4.16 -35.71
CA GLY A 379 15.61 -4.49 -36.91
C GLY A 379 16.45 -5.08 -38.04
N THR A 380 17.75 -5.33 -37.82
CA THR A 380 18.67 -5.90 -38.82
C THR A 380 18.26 -7.32 -39.22
N LEU A 381 17.73 -8.09 -38.28
CA LEU A 381 17.29 -9.47 -38.51
C LEU A 381 16.00 -9.54 -39.33
N ALA A 382 15.01 -8.69 -39.01
CA ALA A 382 13.72 -8.62 -39.70
C ALA A 382 13.73 -7.67 -40.92
N LYS A 383 14.87 -7.04 -41.25
CA LYS A 383 15.00 -6.00 -42.28
C LYS A 383 13.99 -4.84 -42.10
N THR A 384 13.80 -4.42 -40.86
CA THR A 384 12.90 -3.33 -40.47
C THR A 384 13.66 -2.19 -39.78
N THR A 385 12.96 -1.12 -39.42
CA THR A 385 13.52 -0.07 -38.57
C THR A 385 13.75 -0.58 -37.13
N ALA A 386 14.69 0.05 -36.45
CA ALA A 386 14.98 -0.20 -35.05
C ALA A 386 13.78 0.13 -34.15
N LEU A 387 13.69 -0.57 -33.03
CA LEU A 387 12.75 -0.23 -31.96
C LEU A 387 13.26 1.02 -31.24
N THR A 388 12.42 2.06 -31.19
CA THR A 388 12.83 3.39 -30.73
C THR A 388 12.12 3.87 -29.49
N ASP A 389 11.25 3.09 -28.83
CA ASP A 389 10.64 3.49 -27.56
C ASP A 389 11.61 3.33 -26.37
N GLU A 390 11.36 4.07 -25.29
CA GLU A 390 12.23 4.13 -24.10
C GLU A 390 12.56 2.75 -23.54
N LEU A 391 11.56 1.87 -23.39
CA LEU A 391 11.76 0.51 -22.90
C LEU A 391 12.75 -0.26 -23.80
N SER A 392 12.57 -0.22 -25.13
CA SER A 392 13.49 -0.90 -26.05
C SER A 392 14.90 -0.34 -25.97
N ARG A 393 15.06 0.98 -25.79
CA ARG A 393 16.38 1.61 -25.62
C ARG A 393 17.05 1.18 -24.32
N MET A 394 16.33 1.14 -23.20
CA MET A 394 16.85 0.63 -21.91
C MET A 394 17.25 -0.84 -22.02
N ARG A 395 16.40 -1.66 -22.62
CA ARG A 395 16.66 -3.08 -22.88
C ARG A 395 17.86 -3.30 -23.78
N HIS A 396 18.06 -2.46 -24.79
CA HIS A 396 19.20 -2.50 -25.69
C HIS A 396 20.51 -2.16 -24.97
N ALA A 397 20.53 -1.13 -24.12
CA ALA A 397 21.68 -0.83 -23.27
C ALA A 397 22.04 -2.01 -22.35
N ASP A 398 21.05 -2.60 -21.68
CA ASP A 398 21.26 -3.76 -20.82
C ASP A 398 21.86 -4.96 -21.57
N ASP A 399 21.41 -5.24 -22.81
CA ASP A 399 21.94 -6.33 -23.62
C ASP A 399 23.38 -6.06 -24.08
N LEU A 400 23.71 -4.79 -24.42
CA LEU A 400 25.08 -4.39 -24.76
C LEU A 400 26.03 -4.59 -23.57
N LEU A 401 25.59 -4.23 -22.37
CA LEU A 401 26.37 -4.38 -21.13
C LEU A 401 26.55 -5.86 -20.77
N ALA A 402 25.48 -6.65 -20.78
CA ALA A 402 25.54 -8.08 -20.51
C ALA A 402 26.44 -8.83 -21.52
N LEU A 403 26.37 -8.46 -22.81
CA LEU A 403 27.24 -9.03 -23.84
C LEU A 403 28.71 -8.62 -23.65
N ALA A 404 28.94 -7.40 -23.15
CA ALA A 404 30.29 -6.92 -22.85
C ALA A 404 30.91 -7.70 -21.68
N GLU A 405 30.14 -8.01 -20.64
CA GLU A 405 30.58 -8.82 -19.49
C GLU A 405 30.94 -10.25 -19.91
N LEU A 406 30.11 -10.90 -20.73
CA LEU A 406 30.36 -12.28 -21.21
C LEU A 406 31.59 -12.44 -22.10
N ARG A 407 32.06 -11.37 -22.75
CA ARG A 407 33.11 -11.43 -23.79
C ARG A 407 34.30 -10.51 -23.53
N ASP A 408 34.32 -9.83 -22.39
CA ASP A 408 35.25 -8.73 -22.08
C ASP A 408 35.36 -7.71 -23.24
N ASN A 409 34.21 -7.27 -23.78
CA ASN A 409 34.16 -6.39 -24.96
C ASN A 409 34.02 -4.91 -24.58
N ALA A 410 35.15 -4.21 -24.47
CA ALA A 410 35.20 -2.79 -24.12
C ALA A 410 34.35 -1.90 -25.05
N LYS A 411 34.27 -2.20 -26.36
CA LYS A 411 33.48 -1.41 -27.31
C LYS A 411 32.00 -1.47 -26.98
N ARG A 412 31.46 -2.67 -26.73
CA ARG A 412 30.04 -2.88 -26.39
C ARG A 412 29.70 -2.26 -25.04
N ARG A 413 30.60 -2.33 -24.06
CA ARG A 413 30.46 -1.64 -22.78
C ARG A 413 30.29 -0.13 -22.98
N LEU A 414 31.15 0.49 -23.79
CA LEU A 414 31.07 1.92 -24.10
C LEU A 414 29.80 2.28 -24.87
N ASP A 415 29.35 1.43 -25.80
CA ASP A 415 28.10 1.64 -26.54
C ASP A 415 26.90 1.64 -25.58
N GLY A 416 26.83 0.68 -24.64
CA GLY A 416 25.77 0.60 -23.63
C GLY A 416 25.74 1.80 -22.68
N ILE A 417 26.90 2.19 -22.14
CA ILE A 417 27.03 3.38 -21.28
C ILE A 417 26.64 4.65 -22.05
N ALA A 418 27.11 4.82 -23.29
CA ALA A 418 26.79 5.99 -24.11
C ALA A 418 25.28 6.10 -24.36
N LEU A 419 24.60 4.98 -24.56
CA LEU A 419 23.15 4.94 -24.73
C LEU A 419 22.43 5.38 -23.45
N LEU A 420 22.82 4.85 -22.28
CA LEU A 420 22.21 5.27 -21.01
C LEU A 420 22.44 6.75 -20.71
N ILE A 421 23.64 7.29 -20.97
CA ILE A 421 23.94 8.72 -20.79
C ILE A 421 23.10 9.57 -21.76
N ARG A 422 22.98 9.15 -23.02
CA ARG A 422 22.16 9.85 -24.01
C ARG A 422 20.70 9.92 -23.54
N GLU A 423 20.16 8.82 -23.04
CA GLU A 423 18.80 8.76 -22.51
C GLU A 423 18.63 9.61 -21.25
N ALA A 424 19.61 9.61 -20.35
CA ALA A 424 19.60 10.50 -19.20
C ALA A 424 19.65 11.99 -19.59
N GLY A 425 20.34 12.34 -20.68
CA GLY A 425 20.47 13.70 -21.20
C GLY A 425 19.26 14.18 -22.00
N THR A 426 18.54 13.29 -22.68
CA THR A 426 17.36 13.63 -23.48
C THR A 426 16.06 13.57 -22.69
N ASN A 427 15.91 12.59 -21.79
CA ASN A 427 14.74 12.43 -20.93
C ASN A 427 15.07 12.89 -19.49
N THR A 428 14.89 14.18 -19.23
CA THR A 428 15.27 14.80 -17.95
C THR A 428 14.33 14.46 -16.79
N THR A 429 13.20 13.80 -17.04
CA THR A 429 12.23 13.38 -16.01
C THR A 429 12.36 11.91 -15.62
N SER A 430 13.03 11.09 -16.43
CA SER A 430 13.25 9.67 -16.14
C SER A 430 14.49 9.46 -15.26
N CYS A 431 14.32 8.73 -14.16
CA CYS A 431 15.43 8.30 -13.30
C CYS A 431 16.01 6.95 -13.71
N VAL A 432 15.33 6.19 -14.58
CA VAL A 432 15.69 4.81 -14.93
C VAL A 432 17.10 4.71 -15.52
N PRO A 433 17.49 5.50 -16.55
CA PRO A 433 18.85 5.40 -17.11
C PRO A 433 19.95 5.65 -16.07
N LEU A 434 19.68 6.56 -15.12
CA LEU A 434 20.62 6.92 -14.05
C LEU A 434 20.76 5.80 -13.01
N VAL A 435 19.65 5.17 -12.60
CA VAL A 435 19.70 3.99 -11.72
C VAL A 435 20.47 2.85 -12.39
N ARG A 436 20.26 2.63 -13.70
CA ARG A 436 21.01 1.60 -14.45
C ARG A 436 22.50 1.91 -14.55
N LEU A 437 22.88 3.18 -14.78
CA LEU A 437 24.28 3.62 -14.78
C LEU A 437 24.95 3.37 -13.42
N GLY A 438 24.31 3.80 -12.32
CA GLY A 438 24.83 3.54 -10.98
C GLY A 438 25.05 2.05 -10.70
N ARG A 439 24.09 1.20 -11.06
CA ARG A 439 24.18 -0.26 -10.84
C ARG A 439 25.31 -0.90 -11.65
N THR A 440 25.48 -0.44 -12.89
CA THR A 440 26.55 -0.88 -13.79
C THR A 440 27.94 -0.59 -13.20
N LEU A 441 28.08 0.52 -12.46
CA LEU A 441 29.34 0.87 -11.81
C LEU A 441 29.56 0.07 -10.51
N GLU A 442 28.51 -0.16 -9.72
CA GLU A 442 28.59 -0.95 -8.47
C GLU A 442 29.04 -2.41 -8.71
N HIS A 443 28.54 -3.08 -9.75
CA HIS A 443 28.77 -4.52 -9.99
C HIS A 443 30.13 -4.83 -10.68
N GLY A 444 31.15 -4.01 -10.43
CA GLY A 444 32.51 -4.25 -10.93
C GLY A 444 32.86 -3.51 -12.22
N GLY A 445 32.28 -2.34 -12.46
CA GLY A 445 32.69 -1.49 -13.56
C GLY A 445 34.14 -1.04 -13.39
N ARG A 446 35.09 -1.64 -14.12
CA ARG A 446 36.48 -1.14 -14.17
C ARG A 446 36.48 0.35 -14.55
N PRO A 447 37.24 1.22 -13.84
CA PRO A 447 37.44 2.61 -14.25
C PRO A 447 37.82 2.68 -15.73
N LEU A 448 37.23 3.62 -16.48
CA LEU A 448 37.57 3.80 -17.89
C LEU A 448 38.92 4.51 -17.99
N ASP A 449 39.79 4.05 -18.90
CA ASP A 449 41.04 4.75 -19.22
C ASP A 449 40.79 6.01 -20.09
N GLU A 450 41.82 6.82 -20.31
CA GLU A 450 41.73 8.04 -21.12
C GLU A 450 41.30 7.76 -22.58
N VAL A 451 41.65 6.60 -23.12
CA VAL A 451 41.25 6.19 -24.48
C VAL A 451 39.75 5.95 -24.52
N ALA A 452 39.21 5.21 -23.54
CA ALA A 452 37.79 4.97 -23.38
C ALA A 452 37.01 6.27 -23.12
N ARG A 453 37.58 7.22 -22.35
CA ARG A 453 37.00 8.57 -22.17
C ARG A 453 36.85 9.30 -23.52
N GLY A 454 37.91 9.36 -24.33
CA GLY A 454 37.88 9.99 -25.65
C GLY A 454 36.86 9.33 -26.58
N GLN A 455 36.80 8.00 -26.57
CA GLN A 455 35.84 7.20 -27.33
C GLN A 455 34.38 7.42 -26.90
N LEU A 456 34.13 7.63 -25.60
CA LEU A 456 32.81 7.93 -25.08
C LEU A 456 32.36 9.35 -25.47
N ARG A 457 33.28 10.33 -25.42
CA ARG A 457 33.03 11.71 -25.88
C ARG A 457 32.61 11.77 -27.34
N VAL A 458 33.31 11.03 -28.22
CA VAL A 458 32.97 10.92 -29.65
C VAL A 458 31.58 10.31 -29.85
N ARG A 459 31.21 9.28 -29.08
CA ARG A 459 29.89 8.65 -29.17
C ARG A 459 28.75 9.53 -28.71
N LEU A 460 28.97 10.34 -27.68
CA LEU A 460 27.94 11.18 -27.10
C LEU A 460 27.67 12.42 -27.97
N GLY A 461 28.70 13.02 -28.56
CA GLY A 461 28.56 14.25 -29.34
C GLY A 461 28.01 15.37 -28.47
N ASP A 462 26.97 16.07 -28.94
CA ASP A 462 26.41 17.26 -28.28
C ASP A 462 25.37 16.97 -27.18
N VAL A 463 25.43 15.80 -26.52
CA VAL A 463 24.52 15.49 -25.41
C VAL A 463 24.70 16.53 -24.28
N PRO A 464 23.62 17.18 -23.80
CA PRO A 464 23.73 18.17 -22.74
C PRO A 464 24.39 17.62 -21.47
N GLY A 465 25.45 18.29 -21.02
CA GLY A 465 26.18 17.91 -19.80
C GLY A 465 27.01 16.62 -19.92
N ALA A 466 27.23 16.09 -21.15
CA ALA A 466 28.02 14.88 -21.43
C ALA A 466 29.31 14.77 -20.59
N ASP A 467 30.07 15.86 -20.49
CA ASP A 467 31.36 15.88 -19.80
C ASP A 467 31.26 15.49 -18.31
N ARG A 468 30.20 15.88 -17.61
CA ARG A 468 29.99 15.50 -16.20
C ARG A 468 29.63 14.02 -16.08
N TRP A 469 28.77 13.53 -16.97
CA TRP A 469 28.39 12.11 -17.00
C TRP A 469 29.60 11.22 -17.31
N ILE A 470 30.41 11.61 -18.30
CA ILE A 470 31.65 10.90 -18.68
C ILE A 470 32.61 10.85 -17.49
N GLN A 471 32.80 11.98 -16.79
CA GLN A 471 33.72 12.04 -15.65
C GLN A 471 33.33 11.05 -14.54
N ALA A 472 32.05 11.02 -14.15
CA ALA A 472 31.57 10.09 -13.12
C ALA A 472 31.72 8.61 -13.52
N VAL A 473 31.53 8.26 -14.80
CA VAL A 473 31.81 6.90 -15.29
C VAL A 473 33.30 6.56 -15.20
N VAL A 474 34.18 7.51 -15.55
CA VAL A 474 35.63 7.31 -15.51
C VAL A 474 36.12 7.11 -14.07
N GLU A 475 35.59 7.89 -13.14
CA GLU A 475 35.90 7.80 -11.70
C GLU A 475 35.29 6.55 -11.05
N GLY A 476 34.31 5.92 -11.70
CA GLY A 476 33.57 4.79 -11.11
C GLY A 476 32.69 5.23 -9.94
N ASP A 477 32.06 6.41 -10.04
CA ASP A 477 31.22 7.01 -9.01
C ASP A 477 29.73 6.67 -9.25
N PRO A 478 29.19 5.60 -8.63
CA PRO A 478 27.77 5.27 -8.73
C PRO A 478 26.88 6.28 -7.99
N ASP A 479 27.38 6.90 -6.92
CA ASP A 479 26.61 7.81 -6.08
C ASP A 479 26.17 9.02 -6.88
N PHE A 480 27.06 9.61 -7.69
CA PHE A 480 26.70 10.69 -8.62
C PHE A 480 25.44 10.39 -9.43
N PHE A 481 25.32 9.17 -9.99
CA PHE A 481 24.14 8.80 -10.78
C PHE A 481 22.90 8.63 -9.90
N TYR A 482 23.04 8.05 -8.71
CA TYR A 482 21.92 7.92 -7.78
C TYR A 482 21.43 9.25 -7.22
N GLU A 483 22.31 10.22 -6.99
CA GLU A 483 21.92 11.58 -6.59
C GLU A 483 21.03 12.22 -7.66
N GLN A 484 21.46 12.15 -8.92
CA GLN A 484 20.70 12.67 -10.05
C GLN A 484 19.38 11.91 -10.24
N ALA A 485 19.39 10.59 -10.04
CA ALA A 485 18.21 9.75 -10.11
C ALA A 485 17.18 10.15 -9.04
N ALA A 486 17.65 10.42 -7.82
CA ALA A 486 16.80 10.78 -6.70
C ALA A 486 16.03 12.09 -6.93
N GLY A 487 16.69 13.08 -7.53
CA GLY A 487 16.06 14.35 -7.91
C GLY A 487 14.91 14.19 -8.93
N ARG A 488 15.04 13.23 -9.86
CA ARG A 488 14.02 12.95 -10.88
C ARG A 488 12.90 12.04 -10.37
N ALA A 489 13.24 11.10 -9.49
CA ALA A 489 12.32 10.07 -9.04
C ALA A 489 11.10 10.62 -8.28
N LEU A 490 11.32 11.59 -7.38
CA LEU A 490 10.22 12.14 -6.58
C LEU A 490 9.20 12.89 -7.43
N SER A 491 9.57 13.46 -8.57
CA SER A 491 8.64 14.19 -9.44
C SER A 491 8.05 13.34 -10.55
N SER A 492 8.52 12.10 -10.76
CA SER A 492 8.10 11.27 -11.88
C SER A 492 6.67 10.73 -11.72
N PRO A 493 5.77 10.99 -12.69
CA PRO A 493 4.44 10.36 -12.71
C PRO A 493 4.49 8.89 -13.14
N ASP A 494 5.60 8.45 -13.73
CA ASP A 494 5.80 7.09 -14.26
C ASP A 494 6.32 6.09 -13.24
N LEU A 495 6.54 6.52 -12.00
CA LEU A 495 6.97 5.68 -10.89
C LEU A 495 5.87 5.52 -9.85
N MET A 496 5.77 4.30 -9.32
CA MET A 496 4.97 3.97 -8.16
C MET A 496 5.75 4.32 -6.91
N ARG A 497 5.06 4.87 -5.91
CA ARG A 497 5.62 5.06 -4.58
C ARG A 497 5.03 4.02 -3.67
N ARG A 498 5.89 3.33 -2.94
CA ARG A 498 5.49 2.28 -2.01
C ARG A 498 5.99 2.62 -0.61
N ASN A 499 5.08 2.64 0.36
CA ASN A 499 5.47 2.82 1.76
C ASN A 499 6.22 1.58 2.25
N LEU A 500 7.31 1.79 2.99
CA LEU A 500 8.09 0.72 3.61
C LEU A 500 7.71 0.52 5.09
N GLY A 501 7.50 -0.74 5.49
CA GLY A 501 7.42 -1.15 6.90
C GLY A 501 6.28 -0.56 7.74
N GLY A 502 5.09 -0.33 7.18
CA GLY A 502 3.94 0.24 7.91
C GLY A 502 4.13 1.71 8.36
N ARG A 503 5.30 2.30 8.11
CA ARG A 503 5.64 3.69 8.42
C ARG A 503 5.09 4.57 7.29
N SER A 504 4.20 5.50 7.64
CA SER A 504 3.43 6.28 6.65
C SER A 504 4.27 7.23 5.79
N ASN A 505 5.54 7.47 6.15
CA ASN A 505 6.32 8.57 5.57
C ASN A 505 7.60 8.11 4.87
N VAL A 506 8.02 6.85 5.01
CA VAL A 506 9.22 6.32 4.32
C VAL A 506 8.77 5.60 3.07
N VAL A 507 9.27 6.04 1.91
CA VAL A 507 8.81 5.53 0.61
C VAL A 507 9.97 5.02 -0.22
N THR A 508 9.74 3.96 -0.96
CA THR A 508 10.59 3.56 -2.10
C THR A 508 9.88 3.82 -3.42
N ILE A 509 10.63 3.79 -4.51
CA ILE A 509 10.16 3.98 -5.88
C ILE A 509 10.27 2.68 -6.67
N ASP A 510 9.19 2.31 -7.34
CA ASP A 510 9.12 1.13 -8.19
C ASP A 510 8.59 1.52 -9.57
N ASP A 511 9.06 0.82 -10.60
CA ASP A 511 8.45 0.82 -11.92
C ASP A 511 7.91 -0.58 -12.26
N TYR A 512 7.01 -0.65 -13.24
CA TYR A 512 6.38 -1.91 -13.63
C TYR A 512 7.29 -2.89 -14.38
N LEU A 513 8.43 -2.41 -14.87
CA LEU A 513 9.35 -3.14 -15.73
C LEU A 513 10.59 -3.62 -14.97
N GLY A 514 10.72 -3.27 -13.68
CA GLY A 514 11.81 -3.70 -12.80
C GLY A 514 13.14 -3.03 -13.14
N PHE A 515 13.15 -1.81 -13.66
CA PHE A 515 14.39 -1.10 -13.90
C PHE A 515 14.94 -0.43 -12.64
N THR A 516 14.06 0.03 -11.74
CA THR A 516 14.44 0.66 -10.49
C THR A 516 14.62 -0.33 -9.34
N ASP A 517 14.03 -1.53 -9.38
CA ASP A 517 13.87 -2.51 -8.26
C ASP A 517 14.05 -1.92 -6.86
N SER A 518 13.16 -1.01 -6.47
CA SER A 518 13.16 -0.35 -5.16
C SER A 518 14.47 0.36 -4.76
N THR A 519 15.42 0.63 -5.67
CA THR A 519 16.81 1.08 -5.39
C THR A 519 16.94 2.24 -4.41
N LEU A 520 16.02 3.21 -4.46
CA LEU A 520 16.10 4.45 -3.68
C LEU A 520 15.01 4.48 -2.62
N VAL A 521 15.41 4.74 -1.38
CA VAL A 521 14.51 4.98 -0.24
C VAL A 521 14.54 6.45 0.15
N PHE A 522 13.37 7.06 0.27
CA PHE A 522 13.17 8.45 0.63
C PHE A 522 12.58 8.54 2.04
N LYS A 523 13.32 9.18 2.94
CA LYS A 523 12.92 9.45 4.33
C LYS A 523 12.82 10.96 4.56
N PRO A 524 11.60 11.52 4.63
CA PRO A 524 11.37 12.90 5.05
C PRO A 524 11.79 13.09 6.50
N THR A 525 12.56 14.14 6.79
CA THR A 525 13.11 14.38 8.13
C THR A 525 13.44 15.86 8.36
N THR A 526 13.88 16.19 9.57
CA THR A 526 14.44 17.51 9.92
C THR A 526 15.97 17.48 9.81
N ARG A 527 16.60 18.64 9.66
CA ARG A 527 18.06 18.73 9.61
C ARG A 527 18.71 18.15 10.87
N LEU A 528 18.14 18.46 12.03
CA LEU A 528 18.63 17.97 13.33
C LEU A 528 18.54 16.44 13.45
N CYS A 529 17.46 15.82 12.99
CA CYS A 529 17.33 14.35 13.01
C CYS A 529 18.31 13.70 12.03
N PHE A 530 18.45 14.26 10.83
CA PHE A 530 19.39 13.78 9.83
C PHE A 530 20.85 13.83 10.32
N ASP A 531 21.32 14.97 10.84
CA ASP A 531 22.72 15.11 11.27
C ASP A 531 23.06 14.09 12.38
N ARG A 532 22.13 13.84 13.30
CA ARG A 532 22.28 12.80 14.34
C ARG A 532 22.36 11.40 13.77
N ASP A 533 21.47 11.06 12.84
CA ASP A 533 21.46 9.75 12.20
C ASP A 533 22.76 9.49 11.42
N ALA A 534 23.24 10.51 10.69
CA ALA A 534 24.49 10.44 9.94
C ALA A 534 25.72 10.25 10.84
N GLU A 535 25.84 11.06 11.90
CA GLU A 535 26.94 10.98 12.89
C GLU A 535 26.99 9.58 13.53
N ARG A 536 25.84 9.06 13.94
CA ARG A 536 25.74 7.73 14.58
C ARG A 536 25.97 6.59 13.62
N SER A 537 25.44 6.69 12.40
CA SER A 537 25.70 5.71 11.35
C SER A 537 27.20 5.58 11.08
N ALA A 538 27.93 6.71 11.05
CA ALA A 538 29.38 6.71 10.90
C ALA A 538 30.09 6.04 12.09
N ALA A 539 29.70 6.37 13.33
CA ALA A 539 30.27 5.77 14.54
C ALA A 539 30.02 4.25 14.63
N VAL A 540 28.83 3.80 14.25
CA VAL A 540 28.48 2.37 14.21
C VAL A 540 29.29 1.64 13.15
N ARG A 541 29.42 2.18 11.92
CA ARG A 541 30.25 1.57 10.85
C ARG A 541 31.69 1.37 11.31
N GLU A 542 32.28 2.39 11.93
CA GLU A 542 33.64 2.32 12.45
C GLU A 542 33.78 1.27 13.56
N THR A 543 32.78 1.12 14.42
CA THR A 543 32.79 0.08 15.46
C THR A 543 32.65 -1.32 14.87
N VAL A 544 31.73 -1.52 13.92
CA VAL A 544 31.53 -2.81 13.22
C VAL A 544 32.81 -3.24 12.49
N ARG A 545 33.47 -2.29 11.81
CA ARG A 545 34.78 -2.52 11.16
C ARG A 545 35.84 -2.94 12.14
N ARG A 546 35.98 -2.23 13.27
CA ARG A 546 36.96 -2.58 14.31
C ARG A 546 36.72 -3.98 14.89
N MET A 547 35.47 -4.41 14.97
CA MET A 547 35.11 -5.75 15.44
C MET A 547 35.23 -6.83 14.34
N GLY A 548 35.59 -6.47 13.10
CA GLY A 548 35.68 -7.42 11.98
C GLY A 548 34.33 -8.02 11.59
N ALA A 549 33.23 -7.31 11.86
CA ALA A 549 31.87 -7.84 11.73
C ALA A 549 31.11 -7.25 10.52
N GLU A 550 31.80 -6.67 9.55
CA GLU A 550 31.21 -6.00 8.37
C GLU A 550 30.38 -6.97 7.50
N GLU A 551 30.75 -8.25 7.43
CA GLU A 551 29.95 -9.27 6.73
C GLU A 551 28.65 -9.62 7.47
N GLN A 552 28.62 -9.41 8.79
CA GLN A 552 27.48 -9.78 9.63
C GLN A 552 26.53 -8.61 9.89
N PHE A 553 27.06 -7.39 9.98
CA PHE A 553 26.33 -6.20 10.43
C PHE A 553 26.58 -4.98 9.54
N GLY A 554 25.58 -4.12 9.41
CA GLY A 554 25.67 -2.89 8.63
C GLY A 554 24.65 -1.83 9.04
N VAL A 555 24.75 -0.64 8.45
CA VAL A 555 23.75 0.42 8.56
C VAL A 555 23.37 0.88 7.16
N ILE A 556 22.16 1.38 6.97
CA ILE A 556 21.70 1.81 5.65
C ILE A 556 22.63 2.90 5.07
N ASP A 557 22.97 2.78 3.78
CA ASP A 557 23.77 3.76 3.05
C ASP A 557 22.98 5.01 2.71
N LEU A 558 23.54 6.16 3.11
CA LEU A 558 23.08 7.47 2.71
C LEU A 558 23.68 7.79 1.34
N ILE A 559 22.82 8.09 0.37
CA ILE A 559 23.23 8.53 -0.96
C ILE A 559 23.33 10.05 -0.98
N THR A 560 22.23 10.74 -0.68
CA THR A 560 22.18 12.21 -0.74
C THR A 560 21.04 12.79 0.09
N THR A 561 20.91 14.12 0.08
CA THR A 561 19.78 14.84 0.68
C THR A 561 19.15 15.80 -0.31
N ILE A 562 17.82 15.84 -0.35
CA ILE A 562 17.05 16.79 -1.18
C ILE A 562 16.35 17.77 -0.25
N SER A 563 16.44 19.08 -0.51
CA SER A 563 15.68 20.08 0.24
C SER A 563 14.19 19.87 0.03
N ALA A 564 13.40 19.92 1.10
CA ALA A 564 11.94 19.85 0.96
C ALA A 564 11.39 21.04 0.16
N ALA A 565 12.10 22.18 0.11
CA ALA A 565 11.70 23.34 -0.70
C ALA A 565 11.83 23.08 -2.21
N ASP A 566 12.77 22.21 -2.62
CA ASP A 566 13.06 21.93 -4.03
C ASP A 566 12.10 20.88 -4.62
N VAL A 567 11.38 20.16 -3.75
CA VAL A 567 10.37 19.19 -4.19
C VAL A 567 9.04 19.90 -4.42
N ALA A 568 8.59 19.91 -5.69
CA ALA A 568 7.30 20.45 -6.07
C ALA A 568 6.18 19.87 -5.19
N HIS A 569 5.41 20.75 -4.54
CA HIS A 569 4.30 20.37 -3.66
C HIS A 569 4.67 19.59 -2.38
N SER A 570 5.91 19.72 -1.88
CA SER A 570 6.41 19.02 -0.69
C SER A 570 5.52 19.06 0.55
N GLN A 571 4.87 20.20 0.84
CA GLN A 571 3.97 20.37 2.00
C GLN A 571 2.80 19.39 2.04
N GLU A 572 2.46 18.77 0.91
CA GLU A 572 1.41 17.75 0.82
C GLU A 572 1.95 16.34 0.59
N GLN A 573 3.21 16.23 0.13
CA GLN A 573 3.87 14.95 -0.05
C GLN A 573 4.46 14.41 1.26
N PHE A 574 4.83 15.30 2.17
CA PHE A 574 5.55 14.97 3.38
C PHE A 574 4.89 15.57 4.62
N PRO A 575 5.14 14.99 5.81
CA PRO A 575 4.62 15.53 7.06
C PRO A 575 4.99 17.01 7.26
N SER A 576 4.11 17.74 7.94
CA SER A 576 4.39 19.12 8.36
C SER A 576 5.67 19.18 9.21
N GLY A 577 6.54 20.16 8.93
CA GLY A 577 7.85 20.30 9.58
C GLY A 577 8.99 19.55 8.90
N THR A 578 8.76 18.90 7.75
CA THR A 578 9.85 18.33 6.93
C THR A 578 10.74 19.45 6.37
N GLU A 579 12.04 19.38 6.64
CA GLU A 579 13.03 20.34 6.12
C GLU A 579 13.81 19.76 4.92
N LEU A 580 14.10 18.45 4.96
CA LEU A 580 14.81 17.73 3.91
C LEU A 580 14.34 16.28 3.77
N ILE A 581 14.67 15.66 2.65
CA ILE A 581 14.47 14.24 2.38
C ILE A 581 15.84 13.56 2.31
N SER A 582 16.08 12.62 3.22
CA SER A 582 17.25 11.73 3.16
C SER A 582 16.99 10.65 2.11
N VAL A 583 17.90 10.52 1.16
CA VAL A 583 17.85 9.51 0.10
C VAL A 583 18.86 8.43 0.43
N ARG A 584 18.41 7.19 0.47
CA ARG A 584 19.20 6.04 0.92
C ARG A 584 19.16 4.91 -0.08
N ARG A 585 20.20 4.07 -0.05
CA ARG A 585 20.24 2.83 -0.81
C ARG A 585 19.23 1.85 -0.21
N PHE A 586 18.43 1.24 -1.07
CA PHE A 586 17.60 0.12 -0.66
C PHE A 586 18.46 -1.12 -0.46
N ALA A 587 18.31 -1.73 0.71
CA ALA A 587 18.84 -3.03 1.01
C ALA A 587 17.71 -4.06 0.85
N GLY A 588 17.92 -5.08 0.02
CA GLY A 588 17.04 -6.23 -0.06
C GLY A 588 17.12 -7.06 1.22
N GLY A 589 15.97 -7.50 1.73
CA GLY A 589 15.89 -8.28 2.97
C GLY A 589 14.49 -8.31 3.58
N THR A 590 14.37 -9.03 4.70
CA THR A 590 13.13 -9.13 5.47
C THR A 590 13.30 -8.49 6.85
N GLU A 591 12.32 -7.70 7.30
CA GLU A 591 12.30 -7.14 8.66
C GLU A 591 12.45 -8.26 9.70
N LEU A 592 13.27 -8.04 10.73
CA LEU A 592 13.49 -9.01 11.80
C LEU A 592 12.16 -9.46 12.45
N ALA A 593 11.24 -8.53 12.67
CA ALA A 593 9.90 -8.80 13.22
C ALA A 593 9.09 -9.85 12.45
N LYS A 594 9.34 -10.03 11.14
CA LYS A 594 8.64 -11.01 10.29
C LYS A 594 9.33 -12.38 10.27
N GLN A 595 10.53 -12.48 10.82
CA GLN A 595 11.34 -13.70 10.83
C GLN A 595 11.41 -14.37 12.19
N VAL A 596 11.09 -13.62 13.26
CA VAL A 596 10.95 -14.17 14.60
C VAL A 596 9.51 -14.63 14.84
N SER A 597 9.36 -15.75 15.55
CA SER A 597 8.06 -16.28 15.91
C SER A 597 8.17 -17.19 17.14
N PRO A 598 7.23 -17.09 18.11
CA PRO A 598 7.25 -17.95 19.29
C PRO A 598 7.02 -19.42 18.95
N THR A 599 6.52 -19.74 17.74
CA THR A 599 6.35 -21.13 17.29
C THR A 599 7.64 -21.78 16.80
N LEU A 600 8.68 -20.98 16.54
CA LEU A 600 10.03 -21.42 16.14
C LEU A 600 11.07 -20.78 17.08
N PRO A 601 11.05 -21.14 18.38
CA PRO A 601 11.77 -20.40 19.41
C PRO A 601 13.29 -20.46 19.26
N GLU A 602 13.86 -21.59 18.85
CA GLU A 602 15.32 -21.75 18.69
C GLU A 602 15.86 -20.92 17.51
N GLN A 603 15.13 -20.91 16.38
CA GLN A 603 15.49 -20.10 15.21
C GLN A 603 15.38 -18.60 15.53
N SER A 604 14.31 -18.22 16.24
CA SER A 604 14.10 -16.85 16.70
C SER A 604 15.20 -16.40 17.68
N CYS A 605 15.59 -17.26 18.61
CA CYS A 605 16.66 -16.99 19.57
C CYS A 605 18.00 -16.75 18.86
N ALA A 606 18.38 -17.61 17.92
CA ALA A 606 19.63 -17.46 17.17
C ALA A 606 19.72 -16.11 16.43
N LEU A 607 18.60 -15.65 15.85
CA LEU A 607 18.54 -14.38 15.15
C LEU A 607 18.56 -13.19 16.13
N LEU A 608 17.84 -13.30 17.25
CA LEU A 608 17.83 -12.31 18.33
C LEU A 608 19.21 -12.16 18.99
N GLU A 609 19.95 -13.25 19.20
CA GLU A 609 21.33 -13.20 19.71
C GLU A 609 22.25 -12.41 18.77
N ARG A 610 22.21 -12.71 17.46
CA ARG A 610 22.99 -11.97 16.47
C ARG A 610 22.65 -10.49 16.48
N THR A 611 21.36 -10.16 16.59
CA THR A 611 20.89 -8.78 16.64
C THR A 611 21.28 -8.09 17.95
N ALA A 612 21.26 -8.81 19.07
CA ALA A 612 21.68 -8.33 20.37
C ALA A 612 23.19 -8.05 20.41
N ARG A 613 24.02 -8.88 19.76
CA ARG A 613 25.45 -8.59 19.56
C ARG A 613 25.63 -7.29 18.77
N PHE A 614 24.84 -7.07 17.72
CA PHE A 614 24.89 -5.81 16.97
C PHE A 614 24.44 -4.60 17.79
N LEU A 615 23.36 -4.74 18.58
CA LEU A 615 22.92 -3.72 19.53
C LEU A 615 24.01 -3.36 20.54
N ALA A 616 24.78 -4.35 21.00
CA ALA A 616 25.94 -4.12 21.87
C ALA A 616 27.00 -3.27 21.18
N TYR A 617 27.34 -3.56 19.92
CA TYR A 617 28.28 -2.73 19.14
C TYR A 617 27.76 -1.30 18.93
N MET A 618 26.46 -1.12 18.69
CA MET A 618 25.86 0.22 18.58
C MET A 618 25.84 1.00 19.90
N HIS A 619 25.77 0.32 21.04
CA HIS A 619 25.92 0.95 22.35
C HIS A 619 27.40 1.24 22.66
N GLY A 620 28.31 0.36 22.24
CA GLY A 620 29.75 0.53 22.36
C GLY A 620 30.35 1.62 21.47
N SER A 621 29.67 1.99 20.37
CA SER A 621 30.15 3.04 19.45
C SER A 621 30.16 4.44 20.07
N ASP A 622 29.39 4.67 21.14
CA ASP A 622 29.25 5.98 21.79
C ASP A 622 30.28 6.22 22.90
N GLY A 623 31.41 5.47 22.91
CA GLY A 623 32.46 5.52 23.93
C GLY A 623 33.04 6.91 24.24
N ALA A 624 32.91 7.88 23.33
CA ALA A 624 33.28 9.29 23.57
C ALA A 624 32.39 10.01 24.63
N SER A 625 31.26 9.41 25.02
CA SER A 625 30.38 9.89 26.09
C SER A 625 30.61 9.18 27.43
N ALA A 626 31.52 8.21 27.50
CA ALA A 626 31.85 7.49 28.72
C ALA A 626 32.38 8.48 29.78
N GLY A 627 31.58 8.71 30.83
CA GLY A 627 31.91 9.62 31.94
C GLY A 627 31.15 10.96 31.96
N LYS A 628 30.34 11.30 30.96
CA LYS A 628 29.45 12.48 31.03
C LYS A 628 28.20 12.16 31.85
N GLN A 629 27.83 13.03 32.79
CA GLN A 629 26.62 12.87 33.58
C GLN A 629 25.38 13.05 32.69
N VAL A 630 24.64 11.97 32.45
CA VAL A 630 23.44 11.98 31.62
C VAL A 630 22.23 12.42 32.44
N HIS A 631 21.70 13.61 32.13
CA HIS A 631 20.51 14.14 32.81
C HIS A 631 19.21 13.77 32.09
N GLY A 632 18.10 13.75 32.83
CA GLY A 632 16.75 13.67 32.25
C GLY A 632 16.24 12.28 31.83
N VAL A 633 17.01 11.20 32.02
CA VAL A 633 16.60 9.82 31.69
C VAL A 633 15.27 9.46 32.33
N ARG A 634 15.15 9.61 33.67
CA ARG A 634 13.91 9.33 34.42
C ARG A 634 12.73 10.14 33.89
N LYS A 635 12.94 11.44 33.61
CA LYS A 635 11.87 12.33 33.12
C LYS A 635 11.32 11.87 31.77
N ASN A 636 12.20 11.48 30.86
CA ASN A 636 11.82 11.04 29.51
C ASN A 636 11.08 9.70 29.55
N VAL A 637 11.62 8.72 30.29
CA VAL A 637 10.98 7.41 30.45
C VAL A 637 9.64 7.52 31.19
N ARG A 638 9.53 8.40 32.20
CA ARG A 638 8.27 8.67 32.90
C ARG A 638 7.15 9.13 31.97
N LYS A 639 7.46 10.04 31.04
CA LYS A 639 6.46 10.56 30.08
C LYS A 639 5.86 9.44 29.23
N GLU A 640 6.70 8.51 28.77
CA GLU A 640 6.30 7.37 27.94
C GLU A 640 5.57 6.30 28.74
N ALA A 641 6.15 5.84 29.85
CA ALA A 641 5.53 4.85 30.73
C ALA A 641 4.15 5.33 31.21
N ARG A 642 4.02 6.59 31.61
CA ARG A 642 2.74 7.20 32.03
C ARG A 642 1.70 7.23 30.91
N MET A 643 2.11 7.27 29.64
CA MET A 643 1.18 7.19 28.51
C MET A 643 0.53 5.81 28.45
N TRP A 644 1.31 4.75 28.61
CA TRP A 644 0.82 3.37 28.55
C TRP A 644 0.10 2.96 29.84
N LEU A 645 0.63 3.34 31.01
CA LEU A 645 -0.01 3.10 32.30
C LEU A 645 -1.41 3.71 32.37
N ARG A 646 -1.65 4.88 31.76
CA ARG A 646 -2.98 5.49 31.65
C ARG A 646 -3.99 4.68 30.83
N SER A 647 -3.52 3.73 30.02
CA SER A 647 -4.37 2.81 29.27
C SER A 647 -4.68 1.54 30.05
N VAL A 648 -4.01 1.30 31.20
CA VAL A 648 -4.24 0.16 32.07
C VAL A 648 -4.89 0.56 33.40
N LEU A 649 -4.36 1.58 34.08
CA LEU A 649 -4.84 2.06 35.39
C LEU A 649 -6.10 2.95 35.26
N PRO A 650 -7.02 2.94 36.24
CA PRO A 650 -8.26 3.73 36.21
C PRO A 650 -8.02 5.24 36.20
N ASP A 651 -8.98 6.01 35.65
CA ASP A 651 -8.91 7.48 35.54
C ASP A 651 -9.21 8.20 36.87
N GLU A 652 -9.95 7.57 37.79
CA GLU A 652 -10.21 8.05 39.15
C GLU A 652 -9.56 7.11 40.18
N PRO A 653 -9.05 7.61 41.32
CA PRO A 653 -8.47 6.76 42.34
C PRO A 653 -9.57 5.94 43.03
N THR A 654 -9.75 4.69 42.58
CA THR A 654 -10.13 3.62 43.51
C THR A 654 -8.97 3.42 44.50
N ALA A 655 -9.10 2.53 45.50
CA ALA A 655 -8.03 2.28 46.48
C ALA A 655 -6.69 1.76 45.88
N ALA A 656 -6.54 1.75 44.55
CA ALA A 656 -5.36 1.34 43.80
C ALA A 656 -4.38 2.52 43.57
N PRO A 657 -3.06 2.25 43.48
CA PRO A 657 -2.05 3.29 43.31
C PRO A 657 -2.11 3.97 41.94
N GLY A 658 -1.77 5.26 41.93
CA GLY A 658 -1.78 6.08 40.72
C GLY A 658 -0.64 5.76 39.74
N CYS A 659 -0.72 6.28 38.51
CA CYS A 659 0.32 6.10 37.48
C CYS A 659 1.74 6.46 37.94
N ASP A 660 1.88 7.50 38.77
CA ASP A 660 3.19 7.97 39.23
C ASP A 660 3.78 7.05 40.32
N GLU A 661 2.95 6.50 41.20
CA GLU A 661 3.38 5.56 42.25
C GLU A 661 3.86 4.24 41.63
N VAL A 662 3.10 3.70 40.67
CA VAL A 662 3.50 2.49 39.92
C VAL A 662 4.79 2.74 39.13
N PHE A 663 4.92 3.91 38.49
CA PHE A 663 6.14 4.28 37.79
C PHE A 663 7.34 4.37 38.74
N ASP A 664 7.18 4.96 39.93
CA ASP A 664 8.26 5.14 40.89
C ASP A 664 8.73 3.81 41.48
N ALA A 665 7.81 2.90 41.78
CA ALA A 665 8.14 1.55 42.21
C ALA A 665 8.87 0.75 41.11
N TRP A 666 8.41 0.83 39.86
CA TRP A 666 9.10 0.22 38.73
C TRP A 666 10.49 0.82 38.48
N TRP A 667 10.62 2.15 38.58
CA TRP A 667 11.89 2.85 38.40
C TRP A 667 12.90 2.49 39.49
N ALA A 668 12.45 2.24 40.72
CA ALA A 668 13.31 1.83 41.82
C ALA A 668 14.02 0.50 41.54
N LEU A 669 13.36 -0.46 40.88
CA LEU A 669 13.98 -1.72 40.44
C LEU A 669 15.15 -1.46 39.50
N LEU A 670 14.97 -0.59 38.51
CA LEU A 670 16.01 -0.24 37.55
C LEU A 670 17.14 0.56 38.19
N ALA A 671 16.82 1.54 39.02
CA ALA A 671 17.80 2.38 39.71
C ALA A 671 18.65 1.57 40.70
N GLY A 672 18.07 0.57 41.37
CA GLY A 672 18.77 -0.32 42.31
C GLY A 672 19.89 -1.15 41.67
N THR A 673 19.82 -1.39 40.36
CA THR A 673 20.89 -2.11 39.63
C THR A 673 22.19 -1.31 39.50
N GLY A 674 22.14 0.02 39.61
CA GLY A 674 23.32 0.89 39.41
C GLY A 674 23.92 0.83 38.01
N LEU A 675 23.23 0.24 37.02
CA LEU A 675 23.71 0.14 35.65
C LEU A 675 23.69 1.51 34.95
N PRO A 676 24.72 1.83 34.13
CA PRO A 676 24.76 3.10 33.42
C PRO A 676 23.68 3.16 32.34
N PRO A 677 23.04 4.33 32.13
CA PRO A 677 22.08 4.49 31.06
C PRO A 677 22.75 4.35 29.69
N GLN A 678 21.99 3.85 28.71
CA GLN A 678 22.44 3.66 27.33
C GLN A 678 21.79 4.66 26.38
N PRO A 679 22.48 5.09 25.31
CA PRO A 679 21.88 5.87 24.24
C PRO A 679 20.67 5.12 23.66
N ARG A 680 19.57 5.84 23.40
CA ARG A 680 18.41 5.23 22.74
C ARG A 680 18.77 4.89 21.29
N ARG A 681 18.56 3.64 20.87
CA ARG A 681 18.69 3.16 19.48
C ARG A 681 17.36 2.72 18.88
N ASP A 682 16.28 2.73 19.67
CA ASP A 682 14.95 2.37 19.23
C ASP A 682 14.91 0.93 18.68
N ALA A 683 15.52 0.00 19.43
CA ALA A 683 15.80 -1.39 19.05
C ALA A 683 14.58 -2.31 18.84
N HIS A 684 13.44 -1.79 18.40
CA HIS A 684 12.29 -2.59 17.98
C HIS A 684 12.67 -3.58 16.89
N ALA A 685 12.08 -4.78 16.87
CA ALA A 685 12.30 -5.78 15.82
C ALA A 685 11.94 -5.27 14.39
N PHE A 686 11.20 -4.17 14.26
CA PHE A 686 10.90 -3.52 12.96
C PHE A 686 12.05 -2.64 12.42
N ASN A 687 13.05 -2.32 13.25
CA ASN A 687 14.15 -1.40 12.91
C ASN A 687 15.42 -2.15 12.46
N TRP A 688 15.27 -3.44 12.18
CA TRP A 688 16.36 -4.31 11.72
C TRP A 688 15.91 -5.02 10.45
N LEU A 689 16.76 -4.98 9.44
CA LEU A 689 16.58 -5.71 8.20
C LEU A 689 17.60 -6.85 8.15
N VAL A 690 17.14 -8.09 7.96
CA VAL A 690 18.04 -9.20 7.63
C VAL A 690 18.08 -9.32 6.12
N THR A 691 19.25 -9.08 5.52
CA THR A 691 19.43 -9.11 4.07
C THR A 691 19.34 -10.52 3.52
N ASP A 692 19.22 -10.64 2.19
CA ASP A 692 19.20 -11.95 1.50
C ASP A 692 20.54 -12.72 1.68
N THR A 693 21.63 -12.00 1.96
CA THR A 693 22.95 -12.57 2.33
C THR A 693 23.06 -12.94 3.82
N GLY A 694 22.01 -12.68 4.61
CA GLY A 694 21.96 -12.96 6.03
C GLY A 694 22.61 -11.89 6.93
N GLN A 695 23.05 -10.75 6.39
CA GLN A 695 23.59 -9.61 7.15
C GLN A 695 22.46 -8.90 7.89
N ILE A 696 22.68 -8.39 9.11
CA ILE A 696 21.69 -7.59 9.85
C ILE A 696 22.04 -6.11 9.69
N VAL A 697 21.12 -5.35 9.09
CA VAL A 697 21.25 -3.92 8.83
C VAL A 697 20.35 -3.14 9.79
N ALA A 698 20.94 -2.23 10.56
CA ALA A 698 20.21 -1.33 11.43
C ALA A 698 19.60 -0.18 10.62
N VAL A 699 18.33 0.11 10.91
CA VAL A 699 17.54 1.13 10.24
C VAL A 699 17.15 2.19 11.27
N ASP A 700 17.33 3.46 10.91
CA ASP A 700 16.84 4.61 11.68
C ASP A 700 17.55 4.84 13.04
N LEU A 701 18.67 5.55 13.00
CA LEU A 701 19.51 5.87 14.16
C LEU A 701 19.31 7.32 14.65
N GLU A 702 18.20 7.97 14.34
CA GLU A 702 17.95 9.38 14.71
C GLU A 702 17.48 9.57 16.17
N ALA A 703 17.13 8.49 16.86
CA ALA A 703 16.50 8.50 18.18
C ALA A 703 17.33 9.24 19.25
N SER A 704 16.77 10.28 19.87
CA SER A 704 17.48 11.07 20.89
C SER A 704 17.27 10.51 22.31
N HIS A 705 18.07 11.03 23.25
CA HIS A 705 18.06 10.71 24.68
C HIS A 705 18.67 9.35 25.06
N HIS A 706 18.63 9.04 26.34
CA HIS A 706 19.12 7.79 26.91
C HIS A 706 18.00 7.01 27.61
N ARG A 707 18.24 5.71 27.80
CA ARG A 707 17.35 4.73 28.44
C ARG A 707 18.10 3.99 29.56
N PRO A 708 17.39 3.41 30.54
CA PRO A 708 17.99 2.43 31.43
C PRO A 708 18.49 1.22 30.63
N MET A 709 19.62 0.64 31.04
CA MET A 709 20.16 -0.57 30.42
C MET A 709 19.16 -1.73 30.56
N GLY A 710 19.08 -2.61 29.56
CA GLY A 710 18.07 -3.68 29.49
C GLY A 710 16.76 -3.28 28.80
N TYR A 711 16.43 -1.98 28.74
CA TYR A 711 15.19 -1.50 28.12
C TYR A 711 15.12 -1.78 26.62
N GLU A 712 16.21 -1.53 25.88
CA GLU A 712 16.27 -1.75 24.43
C GLU A 712 16.35 -3.26 24.09
N LEU A 713 16.91 -4.09 24.97
CA LEU A 713 16.85 -5.56 24.83
C LEU A 713 15.41 -6.06 24.98
N ALA A 714 14.64 -5.52 25.92
CA ALA A 714 13.22 -5.82 26.06
C ALA A 714 12.40 -5.37 24.84
N GLN A 715 12.77 -4.23 24.22
CA GLN A 715 12.17 -3.80 22.95
C GLN A 715 12.46 -4.77 21.81
N LEU A 716 13.71 -5.24 21.71
CA LEU A 716 14.13 -6.19 20.69
C LEU A 716 13.40 -7.54 20.78
N THR A 717 13.20 -8.02 22.01
CA THR A 717 12.70 -9.38 22.27
C THR A 717 11.17 -9.48 22.39
N ASP A 718 10.46 -8.44 22.83
CA ASP A 718 9.05 -8.60 23.25
C ASP A 718 8.10 -7.48 22.75
N ASP A 719 8.54 -6.58 21.86
CA ASP A 719 7.60 -5.66 21.17
C ASP A 719 6.78 -6.29 20.06
N VAL A 720 7.24 -7.46 19.61
CA VAL A 720 6.50 -8.43 18.81
C VAL A 720 6.63 -9.78 19.51
N PRO A 721 5.67 -10.70 19.34
CA PRO A 721 5.82 -12.06 19.85
C PRO A 721 6.99 -12.72 19.11
N ALA A 722 8.15 -12.83 19.77
CA ALA A 722 9.35 -13.43 19.18
C ALA A 722 9.72 -14.76 19.86
N LEU A 723 9.53 -14.85 21.18
CA LEU A 723 9.80 -16.04 21.99
C LEU A 723 8.60 -16.36 22.89
N PRO A 724 8.28 -17.64 23.16
CA PRO A 724 7.28 -18.03 24.15
C PRO A 724 7.59 -17.38 25.50
N VAL A 725 6.58 -16.87 26.20
CA VAL A 725 6.77 -16.03 27.41
C VAL A 725 7.49 -16.77 28.54
N ASP A 726 7.35 -18.09 28.61
CA ASP A 726 7.91 -19.00 29.62
C ASP A 726 9.35 -19.46 29.34
N ARG A 727 9.86 -19.24 28.11
CA ARG A 727 11.23 -19.62 27.71
C ARG A 727 12.28 -18.60 28.18
N TRP A 728 12.46 -18.54 29.50
CA TRP A 728 13.46 -17.69 30.16
C TRP A 728 14.90 -18.06 29.80
N ASP A 729 15.16 -19.35 29.52
CA ASP A 729 16.46 -19.86 29.07
C ASP A 729 16.93 -19.19 27.77
N LEU A 730 16.02 -19.03 26.80
CA LEU A 730 16.32 -18.38 25.52
C LEU A 730 16.52 -16.88 25.68
N ARG A 731 15.69 -16.21 26.49
CA ARG A 731 15.88 -14.78 26.81
C ARG A 731 17.22 -14.53 27.48
N ARG A 732 17.65 -15.43 28.37
CA ARG A 732 18.97 -15.35 29.02
C ARG A 732 20.10 -15.47 28.01
N GLN A 733 20.00 -16.36 27.01
CA GLN A 733 20.98 -16.46 25.92
C GLN A 733 21.13 -15.15 25.15
N VAL A 734 20.03 -14.48 24.80
CA VAL A 734 20.05 -13.17 24.12
C VAL A 734 20.74 -12.10 24.97
N VAL A 735 20.42 -12.03 26.27
CA VAL A 735 21.04 -11.07 27.21
C VAL A 735 22.54 -11.37 27.40
N THR A 736 22.92 -12.65 27.50
CA THR A 736 24.33 -13.06 27.57
C THR A 736 25.10 -12.66 26.32
N ALA A 737 24.56 -12.93 25.12
CA ALA A 737 25.18 -12.56 23.86
C ALA A 737 25.41 -11.04 23.75
N TYR A 738 24.48 -10.22 24.25
CA TYR A 738 24.65 -8.77 24.32
C TYR A 738 25.81 -8.38 25.26
N THR A 739 25.83 -8.91 26.48
CA THR A 739 26.86 -8.57 27.48
C THR A 739 28.26 -8.98 27.03
N GLU A 740 28.39 -10.19 26.47
CA GLU A 740 29.65 -10.69 25.91
C GLU A 740 30.14 -9.78 24.78
N ALA A 741 29.28 -9.42 23.83
CA ALA A 741 29.66 -8.53 22.74
C ALA A 741 30.04 -7.12 23.23
N LEU A 742 29.32 -6.57 24.21
CA LEU A 742 29.60 -5.24 24.76
C LEU A 742 30.95 -5.20 25.48
N ALA A 743 31.33 -6.27 26.17
CA ALA A 743 32.62 -6.37 26.87
C ALA A 743 33.83 -6.28 25.92
N HIS A 744 33.65 -6.59 24.63
CA HIS A 744 34.68 -6.45 23.60
C HIS A 744 34.77 -5.03 23.02
N CYS A 745 33.81 -4.15 23.29
CA CYS A 745 33.84 -2.76 22.84
C CYS A 745 34.79 -1.91 23.70
N GLN A 746 35.71 -1.22 23.04
CA GLN A 746 36.66 -0.33 23.71
C GLN A 746 35.94 0.81 24.45
N GLY A 747 36.20 0.97 25.75
CA GLY A 747 35.61 2.03 26.57
C GLY A 747 34.21 1.72 27.13
N ALA A 748 33.67 0.53 26.88
CA ALA A 748 32.43 0.10 27.53
C ALA A 748 32.67 -0.22 29.02
N PRO A 749 31.80 0.23 29.93
CA PRO A 749 31.91 -0.10 31.35
C PRO A 749 31.62 -1.60 31.57
N PRO A 750 32.26 -2.25 32.56
CA PRO A 750 31.92 -3.61 32.93
C PRO A 750 30.46 -3.67 33.40
N VAL A 751 29.71 -4.63 32.86
CA VAL A 751 28.29 -4.84 33.16
C VAL A 751 28.14 -6.15 33.94
N ASP A 752 27.52 -6.06 35.11
CA ASP A 752 27.12 -7.21 35.90
C ASP A 752 25.91 -7.88 35.22
N GLY A 753 26.08 -9.13 34.79
CA GLY A 753 25.08 -9.88 34.03
C GLY A 753 23.79 -10.15 34.81
N ASP A 754 23.86 -10.35 36.12
CA ASP A 754 22.69 -10.63 36.96
C ASP A 754 21.89 -9.34 37.20
N LYS A 755 22.59 -8.23 37.39
CA LYS A 755 21.93 -6.91 37.46
C LYS A 755 21.28 -6.54 36.13
N LEU A 756 21.91 -6.85 35.01
CA LEU A 756 21.31 -6.63 33.68
C LEU A 756 20.09 -7.53 33.47
N TRP A 757 20.15 -8.77 33.95
CA TRP A 757 19.03 -9.70 33.88
C TRP A 757 17.79 -9.17 34.61
N LEU A 758 17.97 -8.67 35.85
CA LEU A 758 16.90 -8.01 36.60
C LEU A 758 16.38 -6.76 35.86
N ALA A 759 17.28 -5.93 35.33
CA ALA A 759 16.89 -4.72 34.58
C ALA A 759 16.11 -5.03 33.29
N TYR A 760 16.50 -6.09 32.59
CA TYR A 760 15.81 -6.60 31.40
C TYR A 760 14.40 -7.07 31.76
N ARG A 761 14.24 -7.88 32.81
CA ARG A 761 12.92 -8.37 33.25
C ARG A 761 12.01 -7.26 33.79
N ALA A 762 12.56 -6.31 34.54
CA ALA A 762 11.83 -5.11 34.92
C ALA A 762 11.39 -4.31 33.68
N SER A 763 12.22 -4.25 32.64
CA SER A 763 11.86 -3.61 31.38
C SER A 763 10.76 -4.36 30.62
N LEU A 764 10.74 -5.70 30.64
CA LEU A 764 9.65 -6.49 30.05
C LEU A 764 8.29 -6.13 30.65
N LEU A 765 8.21 -5.86 31.96
CA LEU A 765 6.96 -5.47 32.60
C LEU A 765 6.32 -4.23 31.94
N ILE A 766 7.11 -3.18 31.69
CA ILE A 766 6.57 -1.97 31.06
C ILE A 766 6.31 -2.17 29.56
N ARG A 767 7.07 -3.07 28.88
CA ARG A 767 6.78 -3.45 27.49
C ARG A 767 5.48 -4.25 27.37
N ALA A 768 5.17 -5.11 28.33
CA ALA A 768 3.89 -5.80 28.41
C ALA A 768 2.74 -4.77 28.50
N VAL A 769 2.84 -3.78 29.39
CA VAL A 769 1.87 -2.66 29.48
C VAL A 769 1.74 -1.88 28.16
N ARG A 770 2.85 -1.63 27.46
CA ARG A 770 2.82 -1.03 26.12
C ARG A 770 2.02 -1.87 25.13
N ALA A 771 2.22 -3.19 25.11
CA ALA A 771 1.50 -4.11 24.23
C ALA A 771 -0.01 -4.14 24.53
N LEU A 772 -0.41 -4.05 25.80
CA LEU A 772 -1.83 -3.91 26.19
C LEU A 772 -2.47 -2.63 25.64
N SER A 773 -1.69 -1.53 25.62
CA SER A 773 -2.14 -0.22 25.15
C SER A 773 -2.20 -0.08 23.61
N ASP A 774 -1.86 -1.14 22.86
CA ASP A 774 -1.79 -1.07 21.41
C ASP A 774 -3.18 -0.83 20.77
N ARG A 775 -3.22 0.20 19.92
CA ARG A 775 -4.43 0.72 19.27
C ARG A 775 -4.63 0.18 17.85
N THR A 776 -3.63 -0.51 17.30
CA THR A 776 -3.70 -1.09 15.93
C THR A 776 -4.76 -2.19 15.84
N GLY A 777 -5.00 -2.90 16.94
CA GLY A 777 -6.00 -3.96 17.01
C GLY A 777 -5.53 -5.31 16.46
N GLU A 778 -4.22 -5.51 16.27
CA GLU A 778 -3.67 -6.84 15.97
C GLU A 778 -3.82 -7.75 17.22
N PRO A 779 -4.59 -8.86 17.14
CA PRO A 779 -4.85 -9.70 18.32
C PRO A 779 -3.57 -10.24 18.97
N GLY A 780 -2.56 -10.59 18.16
CA GLY A 780 -1.34 -11.24 18.63
C GLY A 780 -0.45 -10.39 19.56
N ILE A 781 -0.36 -9.07 19.35
CA ILE A 781 0.50 -8.20 20.20
C ILE A 781 -0.11 -8.06 21.60
N ARG A 782 -1.43 -7.82 21.67
CA ARG A 782 -2.13 -7.69 22.96
C ARG A 782 -2.13 -9.01 23.72
N GLU A 783 -2.41 -10.14 23.05
CA GLU A 783 -2.35 -11.47 23.64
C GLU A 783 -0.97 -11.79 24.22
N HIS A 784 0.11 -11.43 23.50
CA HIS A 784 1.47 -11.57 24.00
C HIS A 784 1.74 -10.71 25.24
N GLY A 785 1.29 -9.46 25.25
CA GLY A 785 1.40 -8.57 26.41
C GLY A 785 0.66 -9.11 27.65
N GLU A 786 -0.50 -9.72 27.46
CA GLU A 786 -1.27 -10.38 28.53
C GLU A 786 -0.53 -11.61 29.07
N ALA A 787 -0.09 -12.50 28.18
CA ALA A 787 0.66 -13.70 28.56
C ALA A 787 1.99 -13.36 29.27
N LEU A 788 2.70 -12.33 28.81
CA LEU A 788 3.95 -11.88 29.42
C LEU A 788 3.69 -11.28 30.80
N LEU A 789 2.61 -10.51 30.96
CA LEU A 789 2.24 -9.95 32.28
C LEU A 789 1.82 -11.05 33.27
N ASP A 790 1.11 -12.08 32.80
CA ASP A 790 0.75 -13.25 33.60
C ASP A 790 1.99 -14.03 34.06
N GLU A 791 2.93 -14.26 33.15
CA GLU A 791 4.20 -14.93 33.45
C GLU A 791 5.02 -14.15 34.50
N LEU A 792 5.11 -12.83 34.37
CA LEU A 792 5.82 -11.96 35.31
C LEU A 792 5.16 -11.89 36.71
N CYS A 793 3.93 -12.39 36.89
CA CYS A 793 3.29 -12.45 38.22
C CYS A 793 3.92 -13.50 39.14
N SER A 794 4.64 -14.48 38.58
CA SER A 794 5.36 -15.48 39.36
C SER A 794 6.83 -15.05 39.49
N PRO A 795 7.40 -15.03 40.72
CA PRO A 795 8.81 -14.69 40.88
C PRO A 795 9.66 -15.75 40.18
N HIS A 796 10.50 -15.30 39.25
CA HIS A 796 11.44 -16.17 38.55
C HIS A 796 12.51 -16.66 39.54
N ARG A 797 12.87 -17.93 39.42
CA ARG A 797 13.87 -18.57 40.27
C ARG A 797 14.88 -19.26 39.38
N ASP A 798 16.12 -18.81 39.42
CA ASP A 798 17.22 -19.55 38.82
C ASP A 798 17.38 -20.90 39.54
N PRO A 799 17.66 -22.00 38.82
CA PRO A 799 17.85 -23.31 39.46
C PRO A 799 18.97 -23.25 40.50
N GLY A 800 18.61 -23.32 41.79
CA GLY A 800 19.56 -23.38 42.91
C GLY A 800 19.81 -22.06 43.67
N GLN A 801 19.12 -20.95 43.36
CA GLN A 801 19.18 -19.72 44.17
C GLN A 801 17.78 -19.26 44.65
N PRO A 802 17.62 -18.87 45.92
CA PRO A 802 16.38 -18.23 46.37
C PRO A 802 16.24 -16.84 45.72
N GLY A 803 15.02 -16.49 45.30
CA GLY A 803 14.73 -15.19 44.70
C GLY A 803 14.96 -14.04 45.68
N GLY A 804 15.58 -12.96 45.21
CA GLY A 804 15.82 -11.75 46.00
C GLY A 804 14.56 -10.89 46.20
N PRO A 805 14.57 -9.95 47.16
CA PRO A 805 13.43 -9.04 47.43
C PRO A 805 13.01 -8.20 46.21
N GLU A 806 13.92 -7.94 45.28
CA GLU A 806 13.65 -7.23 44.02
C GLU A 806 12.74 -8.04 43.08
N GLU A 807 12.84 -9.38 43.09
CA GLU A 807 12.00 -10.28 42.28
C GLU A 807 10.56 -10.34 42.78
N GLU A 808 10.41 -10.36 44.11
CA GLU A 808 9.10 -10.28 44.75
C GLU A 808 8.43 -8.93 44.46
N SER A 809 9.20 -7.85 44.48
CA SER A 809 8.73 -6.50 44.14
C SER A 809 8.28 -6.40 42.68
N LEU A 810 9.04 -6.96 41.74
CA LEU A 810 8.69 -7.03 40.33
C LEU A 810 7.38 -7.82 40.12
N SER A 811 7.28 -8.99 40.76
CA SER A 811 6.10 -9.86 40.67
C SER A 811 4.86 -9.19 41.25
N GLY A 812 5.02 -8.47 42.38
CA GLY A 812 3.96 -7.67 42.99
C GLY A 812 3.43 -6.58 42.06
N LEU A 813 4.31 -5.88 41.35
CA LEU A 813 3.91 -4.88 40.34
C LEU A 813 3.19 -5.52 39.15
N ALA A 814 3.64 -6.69 38.69
CA ALA A 814 2.96 -7.43 37.62
C ALA A 814 1.53 -7.83 38.02
N VAL A 815 1.35 -8.38 39.22
CA VAL A 815 0.02 -8.73 39.77
C VAL A 815 -0.88 -7.50 39.82
N LEU A 816 -0.36 -6.37 40.28
CA LEU A 816 -1.12 -5.11 40.34
C LEU A 816 -1.61 -4.68 38.96
N LEU A 817 -0.70 -4.63 37.98
CA LEU A 817 -1.01 -4.20 36.62
C LEU A 817 -1.99 -5.15 35.92
N ARG A 818 -1.84 -6.46 36.13
CA ARG A 818 -2.75 -7.48 35.62
C ARG A 818 -4.16 -7.29 36.16
N ASN A 819 -4.28 -7.08 37.46
CA ASN A 819 -5.58 -6.89 38.11
C ASN A 819 -6.25 -5.59 37.64
N ALA A 820 -5.49 -4.49 37.51
CA ALA A 820 -6.00 -3.22 36.97
C ALA A 820 -6.45 -3.35 35.51
N TRP A 821 -5.71 -4.09 34.68
CA TRP A 821 -6.10 -4.38 33.30
C TRP A 821 -7.40 -5.19 33.23
N ALA A 822 -7.54 -6.21 34.07
CA ALA A 822 -8.74 -7.04 34.15
C ALA A 822 -9.97 -6.20 34.55
N GLU A 823 -9.83 -5.33 35.55
CA GLU A 823 -10.88 -4.41 36.01
C GLU A 823 -11.30 -3.45 34.88
N ARG A 824 -10.33 -2.86 34.17
CA ARG A 824 -10.59 -1.92 33.07
C ARG A 824 -11.38 -2.55 31.92
N ARG A 825 -11.16 -3.85 31.65
CA ARG A 825 -11.93 -4.61 30.64
C ARG A 825 -13.29 -5.11 31.12
N GLY A 826 -13.63 -4.89 32.39
CA GLY A 826 -14.89 -5.36 32.98
C GLY A 826 -14.91 -6.85 33.30
N THR A 827 -13.74 -7.46 33.48
CA THR A 827 -13.58 -8.86 33.92
C THR A 827 -13.22 -8.88 35.41
N PRO A 828 -14.06 -9.44 36.31
CA PRO A 828 -13.71 -9.57 37.72
C PRO A 828 -12.43 -10.38 37.92
N GLY A 829 -11.57 -9.93 38.84
CA GLY A 829 -10.23 -10.49 39.08
C GLY A 829 -10.26 -12.01 39.32
N GLY A 830 -9.65 -12.76 38.40
CA GLY A 830 -9.50 -14.22 38.45
C GLY A 830 -10.04 -14.98 37.22
N ALA A 831 -10.83 -14.36 36.34
CA ALA A 831 -11.33 -15.01 35.13
C ALA A 831 -10.29 -14.98 33.97
N PRO A 832 -10.20 -16.04 33.13
CA PRO A 832 -9.31 -16.04 31.97
C PRO A 832 -9.61 -14.89 31.01
N LEU A 833 -8.55 -14.25 30.54
CA LEU A 833 -8.50 -13.08 29.66
C LEU A 833 -8.95 -13.38 28.21
N ARG A 834 -10.17 -13.90 27.97
CA ARG A 834 -10.69 -14.13 26.61
C ARG A 834 -11.55 -12.96 26.11
N GLU A 835 -11.07 -12.23 25.11
CA GLU A 835 -11.88 -11.25 24.37
C GLU A 835 -13.12 -11.90 23.72
N LEU A 836 -14.25 -11.19 23.77
CA LEU A 836 -15.42 -11.56 22.97
C LEU A 836 -15.05 -11.53 21.49
N LYS A 837 -15.26 -12.66 20.78
CA LYS A 837 -15.06 -12.74 19.33
C LYS A 837 -15.70 -11.53 18.64
N ASP A 838 -14.99 -11.00 17.65
CA ASP A 838 -15.27 -9.71 17.04
C ASP A 838 -16.70 -9.58 16.45
N GLY A 839 -17.22 -10.69 15.89
CA GLY A 839 -18.60 -10.81 15.44
C GLY A 839 -19.64 -10.74 16.58
N ARG A 840 -19.34 -11.30 17.76
CA ARG A 840 -20.20 -11.25 18.95
C ARG A 840 -20.25 -9.83 19.52
N ARG A 841 -19.09 -9.18 19.64
CA ARG A 841 -18.97 -7.76 20.03
C ARG A 841 -19.81 -6.85 19.13
N ARG A 842 -19.71 -6.98 17.80
CA ARG A 842 -20.51 -6.20 16.84
C ARG A 842 -22.01 -6.43 16.99
N ARG A 843 -22.45 -7.68 17.23
CA ARG A 843 -23.87 -8.01 17.44
C ARG A 843 -24.42 -7.38 18.71
N ILE A 844 -23.69 -7.49 19.83
CA ILE A 844 -24.07 -6.88 21.11
C ILE A 844 -24.12 -5.36 20.95
N SER A 845 -23.08 -4.74 20.39
CA SER A 845 -23.04 -3.28 20.15
C SER A 845 -24.19 -2.79 19.25
N LYS A 846 -24.54 -3.53 18.19
CA LYS A 846 -25.68 -3.20 17.33
C LYS A 846 -27.01 -3.27 18.11
N ALA A 847 -27.18 -4.30 18.94
CA ALA A 847 -28.37 -4.45 19.76
C ALA A 847 -28.46 -3.35 20.82
N LEU A 848 -27.37 -3.06 21.53
CA LEU A 848 -27.29 -1.93 22.47
C LEU A 848 -27.67 -0.61 21.79
N ALA A 849 -27.11 -0.31 20.62
CA ALA A 849 -27.45 0.89 19.87
C ALA A 849 -28.95 0.96 19.54
N TYR A 850 -29.55 -0.14 19.09
CA TYR A 850 -30.99 -0.17 18.80
C TYR A 850 -31.84 0.04 20.05
N HIS A 851 -31.57 -0.71 21.12
CA HIS A 851 -32.38 -0.68 22.33
C HIS A 851 -32.27 0.65 23.08
N LEU A 852 -31.07 1.24 23.13
CA LEU A 852 -30.83 2.52 23.79
C LEU A 852 -31.35 3.72 22.98
N ARG A 853 -31.42 3.63 21.63
CA ARG A 853 -31.81 4.76 20.76
C ARG A 853 -33.25 4.73 20.26
N HIS A 854 -33.81 3.53 20.05
CA HIS A 854 -35.01 3.34 19.23
C HIS A 854 -36.11 2.49 19.89
N SER A 855 -35.77 1.54 20.75
CA SER A 855 -36.72 0.53 21.23
C SER A 855 -37.84 1.12 22.11
N PRO A 856 -39.11 0.71 21.91
CA PRO A 856 -40.20 0.98 22.86
C PRO A 856 -40.17 0.14 24.12
N HIS A 857 -39.48 -0.99 24.07
CA HIS A 857 -39.59 -2.03 25.09
C HIS A 857 -38.63 -1.84 26.27
N ILE A 858 -37.92 -0.71 26.31
CA ILE A 858 -37.03 -0.33 27.41
C ILE A 858 -37.37 1.07 27.88
N THR A 859 -37.65 1.18 29.17
CA THR A 859 -37.81 2.45 29.86
C THR A 859 -36.44 3.08 30.06
N ARG A 860 -36.29 4.31 29.57
CA ARG A 860 -35.09 5.14 29.73
C ARG A 860 -35.45 6.31 30.63
N ASP A 861 -34.50 6.78 31.43
CA ASP A 861 -34.68 8.05 32.13
C ASP A 861 -34.67 9.24 31.15
N ALA A 862 -34.93 10.45 31.66
CA ALA A 862 -34.96 11.68 30.86
C ALA A 862 -33.64 11.96 30.12
N SER A 863 -32.51 11.42 30.60
CA SER A 863 -31.16 11.58 30.03
C SER A 863 -30.68 10.36 29.24
N GLY A 864 -31.56 9.37 29.01
CA GLY A 864 -31.32 8.19 28.19
C GLY A 864 -30.66 7.00 28.89
N TRP A 865 -30.51 7.00 30.21
CA TRP A 865 -29.90 5.90 30.98
C TRP A 865 -30.84 4.71 31.17
N VAL A 866 -30.25 3.52 31.14
CA VAL A 866 -30.90 2.23 31.38
C VAL A 866 -30.02 1.39 32.28
N GLU A 867 -30.60 0.71 33.26
CA GLU A 867 -29.90 -0.28 34.07
C GLU A 867 -29.41 -1.46 33.20
N VAL A 868 -28.15 -1.85 33.36
CA VAL A 868 -27.49 -2.91 32.59
C VAL A 868 -28.19 -4.25 32.78
N GLY A 869 -28.61 -4.59 34.00
CA GLY A 869 -29.33 -5.84 34.30
C GLY A 869 -30.65 -5.95 33.52
N THR A 870 -31.44 -4.87 33.53
CA THR A 870 -32.66 -4.74 32.72
C THR A 870 -32.36 -4.90 31.22
N LEU A 871 -31.29 -4.29 30.73
CA LEU A 871 -30.88 -4.39 29.32
C LEU A 871 -30.45 -5.81 28.95
N ALA A 872 -29.71 -6.51 29.81
CA ALA A 872 -29.34 -7.92 29.63
C ALA A 872 -30.56 -8.83 29.55
N HIS A 873 -31.56 -8.60 30.41
CA HIS A 873 -32.81 -9.35 30.40
C HIS A 873 -33.57 -9.16 29.08
N VAL A 874 -33.71 -7.92 28.61
CA VAL A 874 -34.42 -7.61 27.35
C VAL A 874 -33.68 -8.15 26.11
N LEU A 875 -32.35 -8.18 26.14
CA LEU A 875 -31.53 -8.66 25.02
C LEU A 875 -31.37 -10.19 25.00
N SER A 876 -31.56 -10.87 26.13
CA SER A 876 -31.36 -12.31 26.28
C SER A 876 -32.14 -13.19 25.30
N PRO A 877 -33.43 -12.91 24.98
CA PRO A 877 -34.19 -13.69 23.99
C PRO A 877 -33.59 -13.70 22.58
N GLY A 878 -32.85 -12.65 22.19
CA GLY A 878 -32.30 -12.50 20.84
C GLY A 878 -30.81 -12.82 20.71
N ILE A 879 -30.01 -12.45 21.71
CA ILE A 879 -28.53 -12.55 21.61
C ILE A 879 -27.84 -13.25 22.79
N LYS A 880 -28.58 -13.81 23.77
CA LYS A 880 -28.05 -14.46 24.99
C LYS A 880 -26.79 -13.75 25.52
N VAL A 881 -27.01 -12.57 26.10
CA VAL A 881 -25.96 -11.65 26.54
C VAL A 881 -26.04 -11.43 28.06
N THR A 882 -24.91 -11.40 28.74
CA THR A 882 -24.85 -11.11 30.19
C THR A 882 -24.64 -9.61 30.47
N ALA A 883 -24.85 -9.19 31.72
CA ALA A 883 -24.57 -7.81 32.14
C ALA A 883 -23.08 -7.45 31.95
N GLU A 884 -22.19 -8.40 32.24
CA GLU A 884 -20.74 -8.24 32.09
C GLU A 884 -20.37 -8.06 30.61
N GLU A 885 -20.97 -8.84 29.71
CA GLU A 885 -20.75 -8.69 28.26
C GLU A 885 -21.24 -7.33 27.74
N ILE A 886 -22.35 -6.80 28.27
CA ILE A 886 -22.86 -5.46 27.92
C ILE A 886 -21.88 -4.37 28.37
N VAL A 887 -21.43 -4.42 29.62
CA VAL A 887 -20.48 -3.45 30.17
C VAL A 887 -19.15 -3.51 29.42
N SER A 888 -18.66 -4.72 29.13
CA SER A 888 -17.43 -4.94 28.36
C SER A 888 -17.53 -4.30 26.97
N VAL A 889 -18.64 -4.48 26.25
CA VAL A 889 -18.86 -3.85 24.95
C VAL A 889 -19.00 -2.33 25.06
N ALA A 890 -19.74 -1.84 26.05
CA ALA A 890 -20.01 -0.41 26.23
C ALA A 890 -18.79 0.40 26.71
N ARG A 891 -17.84 -0.24 27.41
CA ARG A 891 -16.59 0.38 27.87
C ARG A 891 -15.40 0.15 26.93
N ALA A 892 -15.55 -0.65 25.88
CA ALA A 892 -14.46 -0.93 24.95
C ALA A 892 -13.89 0.37 24.37
N LEU A 893 -12.55 0.53 24.37
CA LEU A 893 -11.88 1.74 23.90
C LEU A 893 -12.26 2.13 22.46
N THR A 894 -12.56 1.15 21.62
CA THR A 894 -13.00 1.36 20.23
C THR A 894 -14.49 1.70 20.11
N GLU A 895 -15.23 1.68 21.21
CA GLU A 895 -16.69 1.83 21.26
C GLU A 895 -17.10 3.13 21.96
N THR A 896 -17.06 4.22 21.20
CA THR A 896 -17.41 5.56 21.73
C THR A 896 -18.91 5.85 21.69
N ARG A 897 -19.76 4.93 21.22
CA ARG A 897 -21.21 5.15 21.08
C ARG A 897 -21.98 5.13 22.39
N PHE A 898 -21.39 4.52 23.41
CA PHE A 898 -22.02 4.29 24.71
C PHE A 898 -21.29 5.02 25.83
N GLU A 899 -21.97 5.13 26.95
CA GLU A 899 -21.44 5.63 28.20
C GLU A 899 -21.97 4.76 29.32
N VAL A 900 -21.11 4.39 30.27
CA VAL A 900 -21.46 3.58 31.44
C VAL A 900 -21.19 4.41 32.70
N ARG A 901 -22.15 4.44 33.62
CA ARG A 901 -22.05 5.14 34.92
C ARG A 901 -22.66 4.25 35.99
N GLY A 902 -21.83 3.72 36.89
CA GLY A 902 -22.25 2.64 37.79
C GLY A 902 -22.81 1.45 37.00
N ASP A 903 -24.00 1.00 37.39
CA ASP A 903 -24.74 -0.11 36.74
C ASP A 903 -25.67 0.35 35.62
N CYS A 904 -25.54 1.59 35.15
CA CYS A 904 -26.35 2.14 34.07
C CYS A 904 -25.53 2.37 32.80
N VAL A 905 -26.18 2.20 31.64
CA VAL A 905 -25.62 2.45 30.31
C VAL A 905 -26.57 3.32 29.48
N ARG A 906 -26.02 4.22 28.66
CA ARG A 906 -26.78 4.99 27.67
C ARG A 906 -26.06 5.08 26.33
N ALA A 907 -26.81 5.42 25.28
CA ALA A 907 -26.24 5.85 24.01
C ALA A 907 -25.93 7.35 24.04
N ARG A 908 -24.73 7.74 23.59
CA ARG A 908 -24.30 9.15 23.55
C ARG A 908 -25.06 10.00 22.53
N TYR A 909 -25.56 9.39 21.45
CA TYR A 909 -26.26 10.08 20.36
C TYR A 909 -27.15 9.12 19.57
N GLY A 910 -27.92 9.67 18.61
CA GLY A 910 -28.67 8.89 17.63
C GLY A 910 -30.09 8.51 18.06
N HIS A 911 -30.61 9.15 19.09
CA HIS A 911 -31.96 8.93 19.62
C HIS A 911 -33.03 9.34 18.59
N SER A 912 -34.00 8.45 18.37
CA SER A 912 -35.22 8.74 17.57
C SER A 912 -36.46 8.94 18.44
N ARG A 913 -36.28 8.94 19.76
CA ARG A 913 -37.31 9.19 20.78
C ARG A 913 -36.82 10.30 21.70
N PRO A 914 -37.71 11.05 22.36
CA PRO A 914 -37.30 12.14 23.25
C PRO A 914 -36.34 11.63 24.35
N ALA A 915 -35.10 12.09 24.28
CA ALA A 915 -34.12 12.01 25.37
C ALA A 915 -33.45 13.39 25.45
N ILE A 916 -33.33 13.93 26.66
CA ILE A 916 -32.64 15.19 26.95
C ILE A 916 -31.18 14.83 27.23
N VAL A 917 -30.41 14.69 26.15
CA VAL A 917 -28.95 14.60 26.24
C VAL A 917 -28.41 16.01 26.02
N GLU A 918 -27.82 16.59 27.06
CA GLU A 918 -27.11 17.86 26.94
C GLU A 918 -25.80 17.63 26.19
N TYR A 919 -25.60 18.39 25.12
CA TYR A 919 -24.35 18.38 24.36
C TYR A 919 -23.70 19.75 24.48
N GLN A 920 -22.39 19.76 24.66
CA GLN A 920 -21.65 21.02 24.70
C GLN A 920 -21.63 21.66 23.30
N GLU A 921 -21.98 22.94 23.25
CA GLU A 921 -21.81 23.74 22.03
C GLU A 921 -20.32 24.05 21.84
N ARG A 922 -19.81 23.73 20.65
CA ARG A 922 -18.42 23.91 20.27
C ARG A 922 -18.34 24.22 18.78
N LEU A 923 -17.34 24.99 18.35
CA LEU A 923 -17.04 25.11 16.92
C LEU A 923 -16.21 23.89 16.48
N PRO A 924 -16.49 23.30 15.30
CA PRO A 924 -15.69 22.21 14.79
C PRO A 924 -14.33 22.70 14.28
N ASP A 925 -13.25 22.11 14.77
CA ASP A 925 -11.86 22.42 14.35
C ASP A 925 -11.48 21.78 13.00
N SER A 926 -12.42 21.10 12.35
CA SER A 926 -12.20 20.37 11.09
C SER A 926 -13.48 20.33 10.26
N PRO A 927 -13.38 20.17 8.92
CA PRO A 927 -14.56 20.09 8.06
C PRO A 927 -15.53 18.97 8.50
N LEU A 928 -16.82 19.27 8.48
CA LEU A 928 -17.89 18.32 8.77
C LEU A 928 -18.45 17.72 7.49
N TYR A 929 -18.73 16.42 7.53
CA TYR A 929 -19.23 15.65 6.40
C TYR A 929 -20.53 14.93 6.71
N HIS A 930 -21.39 14.83 5.69
CA HIS A 930 -22.61 14.04 5.72
C HIS A 930 -22.75 13.27 4.41
N CYS A 931 -22.98 11.96 4.45
CA CYS A 931 -23.24 11.17 3.26
C CYS A 931 -24.74 10.84 3.19
N THR A 932 -25.35 11.13 2.05
CA THR A 932 -26.79 10.95 1.81
C THR A 932 -27.04 10.27 0.46
N SER A 933 -28.27 9.85 0.19
CA SER A 933 -28.67 9.31 -1.12
C SER A 933 -28.53 10.37 -2.22
N SER A 934 -28.10 9.98 -3.42
CA SER A 934 -28.10 10.88 -4.59
C SER A 934 -29.47 11.50 -4.85
N SER A 935 -30.56 10.78 -4.57
CA SER A 935 -31.93 11.29 -4.75
C SER A 935 -32.29 12.42 -3.79
N ALA A 936 -31.62 12.51 -2.63
CA ALA A 936 -31.84 13.56 -1.64
C ALA A 936 -31.33 14.93 -2.11
N LEU A 937 -30.49 15.01 -3.15
CA LEU A 937 -30.03 16.28 -3.73
C LEU A 937 -31.19 17.18 -4.18
N ARG A 938 -32.32 16.59 -4.59
CA ARG A 938 -33.54 17.33 -4.94
C ARG A 938 -34.11 18.08 -3.75
N GLU A 939 -34.34 17.40 -2.64
CA GLU A 939 -34.87 18.03 -1.42
C GLU A 939 -33.86 19.05 -0.87
N ILE A 940 -32.59 18.64 -0.75
CA ILE A 940 -31.54 19.45 -0.14
C ILE A 940 -31.28 20.75 -0.92
N PHE A 941 -31.09 20.67 -2.24
CA PHE A 941 -30.66 21.82 -3.05
C PHE A 941 -31.73 22.37 -3.99
N GLU A 942 -32.55 21.54 -4.64
CA GLU A 942 -33.54 22.03 -5.62
C GLU A 942 -34.78 22.63 -4.94
N ARG A 943 -35.21 22.05 -3.81
CA ARG A 943 -36.28 22.59 -2.95
C ARG A 943 -35.77 23.51 -1.85
N GLY A 944 -34.45 23.66 -1.73
CA GLY A 944 -33.81 24.55 -0.75
C GLY A 944 -33.99 24.11 0.71
N GLU A 945 -34.23 22.82 0.97
CA GLU A 945 -34.53 22.35 2.32
C GLU A 945 -33.30 22.27 3.24
N GLY A 946 -32.10 22.11 2.66
CA GLY A 946 -30.88 21.83 3.41
C GLY A 946 -30.88 20.44 4.06
N LEU A 947 -29.97 20.20 5.01
CA LEU A 947 -30.00 18.99 5.83
C LEU A 947 -30.96 19.17 7.01
N ARG A 948 -31.93 18.26 7.08
CA ARG A 948 -32.91 18.16 8.16
C ARG A 948 -32.62 16.94 9.03
N PRO A 949 -33.01 16.95 10.32
CA PRO A 949 -32.77 15.83 11.24
C PRO A 949 -33.62 14.59 10.90
N MET A 950 -34.63 14.73 10.03
CA MET A 950 -35.54 13.67 9.59
C MET A 950 -36.20 12.96 10.78
N SER A 951 -36.03 11.64 10.92
CA SER A 951 -36.58 10.86 12.04
C SER A 951 -35.75 10.92 13.33
N ARG A 952 -34.63 11.65 13.32
CA ARG A 952 -33.76 11.86 14.48
C ARG A 952 -34.02 13.25 15.09
N GLN A 953 -33.48 13.48 16.29
CA GLN A 953 -33.56 14.80 16.94
C GLN A 953 -32.62 15.84 16.30
N TRP A 954 -31.51 15.40 15.70
CA TRP A 954 -30.45 16.26 15.19
C TRP A 954 -29.91 15.74 13.86
N VAL A 955 -29.39 16.63 13.03
CA VAL A 955 -28.57 16.28 11.87
C VAL A 955 -27.25 15.70 12.38
N HIS A 956 -26.89 14.48 11.95
CA HIS A 956 -25.62 13.85 12.29
C HIS A 956 -24.57 14.13 11.21
N LEU A 957 -23.43 14.65 11.65
CA LEU A 957 -22.25 14.93 10.85
C LEU A 957 -21.03 14.26 11.48
N THR A 958 -19.99 14.08 10.69
CA THR A 958 -18.73 13.51 11.15
C THR A 958 -17.52 14.25 10.59
N THR A 959 -16.45 14.35 11.39
CA THR A 959 -15.13 14.79 10.90
C THR A 959 -14.41 13.68 10.12
N ASP A 960 -14.86 12.43 10.27
CA ASP A 960 -14.34 11.28 9.55
C ASP A 960 -15.10 11.07 8.23
N ARG A 961 -14.46 11.51 7.15
CA ARG A 961 -14.95 11.35 5.77
C ARG A 961 -15.17 9.88 5.38
N ALA A 962 -14.29 8.97 5.78
CA ALA A 962 -14.38 7.56 5.42
C ALA A 962 -15.57 6.90 6.14
N ALA A 963 -15.79 7.24 7.41
CA ALA A 963 -16.97 6.80 8.16
C ALA A 963 -18.29 7.30 7.55
N ALA A 964 -18.32 8.55 7.06
CA ALA A 964 -19.48 9.09 6.35
C ALA A 964 -19.82 8.25 5.11
N LEU A 965 -18.82 8.02 4.24
CA LEU A 965 -18.98 7.21 3.02
C LEU A 965 -19.40 5.77 3.32
N ALA A 966 -18.79 5.14 4.33
CA ALA A 966 -19.14 3.78 4.74
C ALA A 966 -20.58 3.65 5.23
N THR A 967 -21.13 4.73 5.82
CA THR A 967 -22.53 4.79 6.23
C THR A 967 -23.46 4.93 5.03
N GLY A 968 -23.15 5.81 4.07
CA GLY A 968 -23.97 6.05 2.89
C GLY A 968 -24.02 4.88 1.91
N ARG A 969 -22.87 4.22 1.66
CA ARG A 969 -22.75 3.10 0.70
C ARG A 969 -23.67 1.91 0.97
N ARG A 970 -24.15 1.76 2.21
CA ARG A 970 -25.08 0.66 2.61
C ARG A 970 -26.50 0.84 2.09
N HIS A 971 -26.85 2.03 1.61
CA HIS A 971 -28.21 2.40 1.26
C HIS A 971 -28.38 2.70 -0.24
N GLY A 972 -27.41 2.30 -1.07
CA GLY A 972 -27.44 2.51 -2.52
C GLY A 972 -26.57 3.70 -2.97
N PRO A 973 -26.88 4.31 -4.13
CA PRO A 973 -26.11 5.41 -4.69
C PRO A 973 -26.09 6.62 -3.75
N SER A 974 -24.90 7.05 -3.36
CA SER A 974 -24.72 8.06 -2.32
C SER A 974 -23.80 9.20 -2.76
N VAL A 975 -24.05 10.38 -2.21
CA VAL A 975 -23.25 11.60 -2.38
C VAL A 975 -22.71 12.05 -1.04
N LEU A 976 -21.46 12.50 -1.02
CA LEU A 976 -20.85 13.12 0.16
C LEU A 976 -21.02 14.63 0.08
N LEU A 977 -21.59 15.19 1.15
CA LEU A 977 -21.72 16.63 1.36
C LEU A 977 -20.67 17.08 2.37
N ARG A 978 -20.11 18.27 2.13
CA ARG A 978 -19.21 18.98 3.04
C ARG A 978 -19.84 20.28 3.49
N VAL A 979 -19.75 20.58 4.79
CA VAL A 979 -20.08 21.89 5.33
C VAL A 979 -18.96 22.87 4.97
N THR A 980 -19.29 23.93 4.24
CA THR A 980 -18.32 24.93 3.73
C THR A 980 -18.06 26.05 4.71
N ASP A 981 -19.07 26.44 5.49
CA ASP A 981 -18.97 27.48 6.50
C ASP A 981 -19.65 27.01 7.80
N PRO A 982 -18.88 26.63 8.83
CA PRO A 982 -19.44 26.32 10.14
C PRO A 982 -19.76 27.58 10.96
N ALA A 983 -19.33 28.78 10.55
CA ALA A 983 -19.65 29.98 11.32
C ALA A 983 -21.15 30.30 11.24
N GLY A 984 -21.74 30.76 12.35
CA GLY A 984 -23.14 31.18 12.40
C GLY A 984 -24.18 30.07 12.59
N LEU A 985 -23.77 28.80 12.73
CA LEU A 985 -24.65 27.68 13.08
C LEU A 985 -24.34 27.13 14.49
N ALA A 986 -25.36 26.68 15.21
CA ALA A 986 -25.22 26.07 16.53
C ALA A 986 -24.82 24.59 16.43
N TRP A 987 -23.53 24.31 16.62
CA TRP A 987 -22.94 22.97 16.58
C TRP A 987 -22.80 22.37 17.97
N ARG A 988 -23.04 21.06 18.07
CA ARG A 988 -22.94 20.30 19.32
C ARG A 988 -22.03 19.09 19.15
N HIS A 989 -21.07 18.90 20.05
CA HIS A 989 -20.17 17.74 20.02
C HIS A 989 -20.78 16.56 20.78
N ALA A 990 -20.92 15.42 20.11
CA ALA A 990 -21.55 14.21 20.68
C ALA A 990 -20.55 13.12 21.09
N GLY A 991 -19.25 13.35 20.89
CA GLY A 991 -18.18 12.41 21.19
C GLY A 991 -17.49 11.83 19.95
N GLY A 992 -16.20 11.51 20.10
CA GLY A 992 -15.35 11.07 18.99
C GLY A 992 -15.40 12.03 17.81
N ASN A 993 -15.63 11.49 16.62
CA ASN A 993 -15.75 12.25 15.36
C ASN A 993 -17.18 12.74 15.09
N THR A 994 -18.14 12.60 16.00
CA THR A 994 -19.57 12.87 15.74
C THR A 994 -20.01 14.27 16.20
N TRP A 995 -20.69 14.98 15.30
CA TRP A 995 -21.21 16.34 15.49
C TRP A 995 -22.69 16.43 15.16
N LEU A 996 -23.39 17.37 15.81
CA LEU A 996 -24.84 17.55 15.70
C LEU A 996 -25.19 18.99 15.35
N ALA A 997 -26.23 19.17 14.53
CA ALA A 997 -26.86 20.47 14.23
C ALA A 997 -28.39 20.34 14.14
N GLY A 998 -29.12 21.43 14.41
CA GLY A 998 -30.58 21.44 14.27
C GLY A 998 -31.02 21.38 12.81
N HIS A 999 -30.35 22.15 11.96
CA HIS A 999 -30.55 22.24 10.52
C HIS A 999 -29.24 22.76 9.90
N VAL A 1000 -28.94 22.36 8.66
CA VAL A 1000 -27.83 22.94 7.89
C VAL A 1000 -28.39 23.47 6.57
N PRO A 1001 -28.33 24.79 6.32
CA PRO A 1001 -28.91 25.38 5.11
C PRO A 1001 -28.16 24.95 3.84
N PRO A 1002 -28.82 24.93 2.66
CA PRO A 1002 -28.20 24.57 1.39
C PRO A 1002 -26.92 25.36 1.07
N GLU A 1003 -26.88 26.65 1.42
CA GLU A 1003 -25.78 27.56 1.13
C GLU A 1003 -24.52 27.23 1.93
N ALA A 1004 -24.67 26.53 3.06
CA ALA A 1004 -23.57 26.03 3.88
C ALA A 1004 -23.08 24.65 3.42
N LEU A 1005 -23.63 24.09 2.33
CA LEU A 1005 -23.32 22.75 1.83
C LEU A 1005 -22.69 22.81 0.43
N SER A 1006 -21.68 21.97 0.23
CA SER A 1006 -21.13 21.64 -1.08
C SER A 1006 -21.19 20.13 -1.33
N VAL A 1007 -21.32 19.74 -2.59
CA VAL A 1007 -21.14 18.36 -3.01
C VAL A 1007 -19.65 18.12 -3.24
N VAL A 1008 -19.09 17.11 -2.56
CA VAL A 1008 -17.68 16.75 -2.74
C VAL A 1008 -17.51 16.07 -4.11
N PRO A 1009 -16.65 16.59 -5.00
CA PRO A 1009 -16.35 15.96 -6.29
C PRO A 1009 -15.76 14.55 -6.12
N LEU A 1010 -16.06 13.62 -7.04
CA LEU A 1010 -15.65 12.22 -6.87
C LEU A 1010 -14.13 12.03 -6.85
N HIS A 1011 -13.39 12.83 -7.63
CA HIS A 1011 -11.92 12.78 -7.61
C HIS A 1011 -11.31 13.17 -6.26
N GLN A 1012 -12.04 13.92 -5.40
CA GLN A 1012 -11.57 14.21 -4.03
C GLN A 1012 -11.83 13.04 -3.07
N LEU A 1013 -12.75 12.13 -3.41
CA LEU A 1013 -12.99 10.89 -2.66
C LEU A 1013 -11.97 9.81 -3.01
N PHE A 1014 -11.24 10.00 -4.10
CA PHE A 1014 -10.19 9.12 -4.54
C PHE A 1014 -8.92 9.31 -3.69
N ALA A 1015 -8.34 8.23 -3.20
CA ALA A 1015 -7.05 8.26 -2.52
C ALA A 1015 -5.94 8.22 -3.57
N THR A 1016 -5.15 9.29 -3.68
CA THR A 1016 -3.98 9.35 -4.57
C THR A 1016 -2.81 8.49 -4.10
N HIS A 1017 -2.88 7.99 -2.87
CA HIS A 1017 -1.90 7.08 -2.26
C HIS A 1017 -2.55 5.71 -2.08
N GLY A 1018 -2.19 4.80 -2.98
CA GLY A 1018 -2.60 3.40 -3.00
C GLY A 1018 -1.60 2.59 -3.79
#